data_AF-A0A2N2D543-F1
#
_entry.id   AF-A0A2N2D543-F1
#
_cell.length_a   1.000
_cell.length_b   1.000
_cell.length_c   1.000
_cell.angle_alpha   90.00
_cell.angle_beta   90.00
_cell.angle_gamma   90.00
#
_symmetry.space_group_name_H-M   'P 1'
#
loop_
_entity.id
_entity.type
_entity.pdbx_description
1 polymer ?
#
loop_
_entity_poly.entity_id
_entity_poly.type
_entity_poly.pdbx_seq_one_letter_code
_entity_poly.pdbx_strand_id
1 'polypeptide(L)'
;MIINHNIPALNTYNKLVMNTKGMSAALEKLSSGLRINKAADDAAGLAISEKMRSQIRGLDQASRNAQDGISMIQTAEGGLNETHSILQRMRELAVQSANGTYTSQDRMQIQKEVDQLTSEIDRIAGTTQFNGKNLLDGTSSALTSTDQISTRVFMRDGLRQLDQFGQKAAGGGNYELKITATPGDTEVQKTDIMRIKHQTVTVTGGTTAGTTNAGYYDLSAANASGLSITLANGFVGPEGAIAGLPILLTGFAINFTGASAADGGFSVNAVASGGSVSIVVTLEYGASGTANSGVCITTNQQVFDAVMALKISSTGSANWTGLNVNYFLDMKIDDAGAKLTGAGTTGVFTRSSGGTATSGFTATKIERVGEIALDTTKLYDIQEFWDSSGNFILQNPQTLNMVQGDGQKTYITLFDTDTIGSVKDKLNDAIYNGLGQKLVVDSTVSMDRFVSYDPWGTDGLQAVPGTFIIRSGISGNDGKITFIGDDPTLRALSLQTIQKATETQFKVSVYEAHKQTLMAKDVEISGNNLIGVVNKDVDVQFASNTGVKVTWDDTLKKFALAGDAANPVSTFIHISDNTTVFHIGANQKQDIGVGIGDMGARALGVNNILVNSNELSNIAIGKIDKAIFTVSAERAKLGAVQNRLDHTINNLSVTSENLTASESRIRDVDMAKEMMNFTKFNILNQAATAMLAQANQMPQTVLQLLR
;
A
#
# COMPACT_ATOMS: atom_id res chain seq x y z
N MET A 1 -11.83 -48.51 108.35
CA MET A 1 -12.32 -48.49 106.94
C MET A 1 -13.26 -47.30 106.83
N ILE A 2 -13.00 -46.35 105.92
CA ILE A 2 -13.82 -45.13 105.77
C ILE A 2 -14.93 -45.48 104.76
N ILE A 3 -16.20 -45.44 105.18
CA ILE A 3 -17.34 -45.99 104.40
C ILE A 3 -18.07 -44.89 103.61
N ASN A 4 -18.04 -43.64 104.09
CA ASN A 4 -18.82 -42.55 103.53
C ASN A 4 -18.29 -42.04 102.17
N HIS A 5 -17.03 -42.33 101.83
CA HIS A 5 -16.41 -41.96 100.55
C HIS A 5 -15.77 -43.21 99.94
N ASN A 6 -16.38 -43.74 98.88
CA ASN A 6 -15.88 -44.93 98.17
C ASN A 6 -14.77 -44.54 97.19
N ILE A 7 -13.56 -44.34 97.73
CA ILE A 7 -12.36 -44.00 96.94
C ILE A 7 -12.05 -45.04 95.85
N PRO A 8 -12.17 -46.36 96.10
CA PRO A 8 -12.05 -47.37 95.05
C PRO A 8 -12.99 -47.12 93.86
N ALA A 9 -14.28 -46.92 94.10
CA ALA A 9 -15.26 -46.66 93.03
C ALA A 9 -15.01 -45.34 92.29
N LEU A 10 -14.57 -44.29 92.98
CA LEU A 10 -14.26 -43.00 92.35
C LEU A 10 -13.02 -43.11 91.44
N ASN A 11 -12.02 -43.90 91.85
CA ASN A 11 -10.88 -44.22 91.02
C ASN A 11 -11.28 -45.07 89.80
N THR A 12 -12.12 -46.10 89.96
CA THR A 12 -12.63 -46.87 88.80
C THR A 12 -13.49 -46.02 87.88
N TYR A 13 -14.29 -45.09 88.42
CA TYR A 13 -15.08 -44.15 87.63
C TYR A 13 -14.18 -43.21 86.81
N ASN A 14 -13.13 -42.64 87.40
CA ASN A 14 -12.15 -41.84 86.67
C ASN A 14 -11.45 -42.66 85.57
N LYS A 15 -11.15 -43.93 85.82
CA LYS A 15 -10.58 -44.86 84.80
C LYS A 15 -11.60 -45.18 83.70
N LEU A 16 -12.87 -45.38 84.05
CA LEU A 16 -13.98 -45.56 83.10
C LEU A 16 -14.13 -44.33 82.20
N VAL A 17 -14.18 -43.12 82.76
CA VAL A 17 -14.27 -41.87 82.00
C VAL A 17 -13.07 -41.71 81.06
N MET A 18 -11.85 -42.00 81.51
CA MET A 18 -10.66 -41.98 80.65
C MET A 18 -10.73 -43.03 79.53
N ASN A 19 -11.21 -44.24 79.81
CA ASN A 19 -11.38 -45.29 78.80
C ASN A 19 -12.47 -44.96 77.80
N THR A 20 -13.59 -44.37 78.23
CA THR A 20 -14.67 -43.90 77.34
C THR A 20 -14.17 -42.78 76.43
N LYS A 21 -13.34 -41.86 76.94
CA LYS A 21 -12.70 -40.82 76.13
C LYS A 21 -11.72 -41.41 75.10
N GLY A 22 -10.90 -42.38 75.50
CA GLY A 22 -9.99 -43.09 74.59
C GLY A 22 -10.71 -43.89 73.51
N MET A 23 -11.79 -44.59 73.88
CA MET A 23 -12.65 -45.33 72.95
C MET A 23 -13.32 -44.39 71.93
N SER A 24 -13.85 -43.25 72.39
CA SER A 24 -14.49 -42.25 71.52
C SER A 24 -13.48 -41.61 70.56
N ALA A 25 -12.27 -41.33 71.03
CA ALA A 25 -11.20 -40.78 70.19
C ALA A 25 -10.70 -41.79 69.14
N ALA A 26 -10.54 -43.07 69.50
CA ALA A 26 -10.19 -44.11 68.55
C ALA A 26 -11.29 -44.30 67.49
N LEU A 27 -12.57 -44.24 67.89
CA LEU A 27 -13.70 -44.30 66.98
C LEU A 27 -13.75 -43.08 66.03
N GLU A 28 -13.45 -41.87 66.52
CA GLU A 28 -13.34 -40.65 65.71
C GLU A 28 -12.24 -40.78 64.64
N LYS A 29 -11.08 -41.32 65.00
CA LYS A 29 -9.96 -41.55 64.07
C LYS A 29 -10.26 -42.67 63.05
N LEU A 30 -10.89 -43.75 63.49
CA LEU A 30 -11.34 -44.83 62.62
C LEU A 30 -12.41 -44.38 61.63
N SER A 31 -13.34 -43.53 62.08
CA SER A 31 -14.41 -43.01 61.23
C SER A 31 -13.90 -41.99 60.20
N SER A 32 -12.91 -41.18 60.56
CA SER A 32 -12.33 -40.18 59.66
C SER A 32 -11.24 -40.76 58.75
N GLY A 33 -10.63 -41.88 59.14
CA GLY A 33 -9.42 -42.41 58.50
C GLY A 33 -8.17 -41.57 58.78
N LEU A 34 -8.28 -40.53 59.63
CA LEU A 34 -7.22 -39.58 59.91
C LEU A 34 -6.71 -39.75 61.34
N ARG A 35 -5.39 -39.82 61.49
CA ARG A 35 -4.66 -39.79 62.76
C ARG A 35 -4.77 -38.43 63.45
N ILE A 36 -4.78 -37.34 62.67
CA ILE A 36 -4.85 -35.94 63.13
C ILE A 36 -6.16 -35.33 62.59
N ASN A 37 -7.19 -35.26 63.43
CA ASN A 37 -8.51 -34.71 63.02
C ASN A 37 -8.72 -33.28 63.54
N LYS A 38 -8.15 -32.95 64.70
CA LYS A 38 -8.23 -31.63 65.34
C LYS A 38 -6.85 -31.12 65.72
N ALA A 39 -6.70 -29.80 65.85
CA ALA A 39 -5.43 -29.16 66.24
C ALA A 39 -4.90 -29.63 67.61
N ALA A 40 -5.78 -30.13 68.48
CA ALA A 40 -5.41 -30.69 69.79
C ALA A 40 -4.68 -32.04 69.70
N ASP A 41 -4.78 -32.78 68.58
CA ASP A 41 -4.13 -34.07 68.42
C ASP A 41 -2.64 -33.92 68.07
N ASP A 42 -2.32 -33.00 67.15
CA ASP A 42 -0.96 -32.57 66.80
C ASP A 42 -1.02 -31.24 66.01
N ALA A 43 -0.70 -30.13 66.68
CA ALA A 43 -0.75 -28.80 66.07
C ALA A 43 0.28 -28.62 64.94
N ALA A 44 1.48 -29.20 65.10
CA ALA A 44 2.54 -29.08 64.11
C ALA A 44 2.27 -29.97 62.89
N GLY A 45 1.84 -31.22 63.10
CA GLY A 45 1.43 -32.13 62.04
C GLY A 45 0.23 -31.63 61.24
N LEU A 46 -0.75 -31.01 61.92
CA LEU A 46 -1.87 -30.35 61.22
C LEU A 46 -1.41 -29.17 60.37
N ALA A 47 -0.55 -28.29 60.90
CA ALA A 47 -0.04 -27.14 60.15
C ALA A 47 0.78 -27.55 58.90
N ILE A 48 1.63 -28.57 59.03
CA ILE A 48 2.42 -29.10 57.90
C ILE A 48 1.50 -29.74 56.85
N SER A 49 0.54 -30.56 57.28
CA SER A 49 -0.38 -31.22 56.35
C SER A 49 -1.32 -30.23 55.65
N GLU A 50 -1.78 -29.16 56.32
CA GLU A 50 -2.53 -28.08 55.67
C GLU A 50 -1.68 -27.32 54.64
N LYS A 51 -0.41 -27.07 54.96
CA LYS A 51 0.54 -26.51 53.99
C LYS A 51 0.73 -27.43 52.78
N MET A 52 0.92 -28.74 53.00
CA MET A 52 1.04 -29.73 51.93
C MET A 52 -0.24 -29.80 51.09
N ARG A 53 -1.42 -29.79 51.71
CA ARG A 53 -2.72 -29.77 51.02
C ARG A 53 -2.92 -28.49 50.21
N SER A 54 -2.46 -27.35 50.70
CA SER A 54 -2.44 -26.10 49.94
C SER A 54 -1.50 -26.20 48.74
N GLN A 55 -0.32 -26.80 48.91
CA GLN A 55 0.64 -27.00 47.83
C GLN A 55 0.11 -27.96 46.78
N ILE A 56 -0.44 -29.12 47.15
CA ILE A 56 -1.05 -30.09 46.24
C ILE A 56 -2.13 -29.41 45.37
N ARG A 57 -3.08 -28.71 45.99
CA ARG A 57 -4.11 -27.96 45.24
C ARG A 57 -3.52 -26.90 44.31
N GLY A 58 -2.44 -26.25 44.73
CA GLY A 58 -1.69 -25.31 43.90
C GLY A 58 -0.99 -25.97 42.70
N LEU A 59 -0.37 -27.13 42.90
CA LEU A 59 0.29 -27.92 41.85
C LEU A 59 -0.73 -28.47 40.85
N ASP A 60 -1.88 -28.96 41.32
CA ASP A 60 -2.95 -29.46 40.46
C ASP A 60 -3.53 -28.33 39.58
N GLN A 61 -3.72 -27.14 40.16
CA GLN A 61 -4.13 -25.97 39.38
C GLN A 61 -3.04 -25.53 38.39
N ALA A 62 -1.78 -25.55 38.80
CA ALA A 62 -0.65 -25.24 37.91
C ALA A 62 -0.55 -26.22 36.73
N SER A 63 -0.84 -27.51 36.96
CA SER A 63 -0.90 -28.53 35.91
C SER A 63 -2.01 -28.21 34.90
N ARG A 64 -3.21 -27.84 35.37
CA ARG A 64 -4.31 -27.38 34.49
C ARG A 64 -3.93 -26.12 33.69
N ASN A 65 -3.32 -25.13 34.34
CA ASN A 65 -2.87 -23.91 33.66
C ASN A 65 -1.82 -24.22 32.57
N ALA A 66 -0.93 -25.20 32.81
CA ALA A 66 0.04 -25.64 31.81
C ALA A 66 -0.62 -26.36 30.63
N GLN A 67 -1.67 -27.16 30.87
CA GLN A 67 -2.48 -27.78 29.82
C GLN A 67 -3.24 -26.75 28.97
N ASP A 68 -3.79 -25.71 29.60
CA ASP A 68 -4.39 -24.58 28.89
C ASP A 68 -3.36 -23.86 28.02
N GLY A 69 -2.12 -23.69 28.53
CA GLY A 69 -1.01 -23.15 27.77
C GLY A 69 -0.62 -23.98 26.55
N ILE A 70 -0.59 -25.32 26.69
CA ILE A 70 -0.38 -26.22 25.55
C ILE A 70 -1.51 -26.07 24.53
N SER A 71 -2.76 -25.99 24.97
CA SER A 71 -3.93 -25.83 24.09
C SER A 71 -3.88 -24.50 23.30
N MET A 72 -3.45 -23.42 23.95
CA MET A 72 -3.24 -22.13 23.29
C MET A 72 -2.11 -22.21 22.25
N ILE A 73 -0.98 -22.82 22.61
CA ILE A 73 0.17 -22.99 21.71
C ILE A 73 -0.21 -23.87 20.50
N GLN A 74 -0.96 -24.94 20.70
CA GLN A 74 -1.45 -25.79 19.61
C GLN A 74 -2.40 -25.03 18.66
N THR A 75 -3.23 -24.14 19.19
CA THR A 75 -4.09 -23.28 18.38
C THR A 75 -3.26 -22.32 17.51
N ALA A 76 -2.23 -21.69 18.10
CA ALA A 76 -1.30 -20.85 17.36
C ALA A 76 -0.51 -21.65 16.30
N GLU A 77 0.04 -22.81 16.66
CA GLU A 77 0.79 -23.69 15.77
C GLU A 77 -0.05 -24.18 14.60
N GLY A 78 -1.35 -24.43 14.81
CA GLY A 78 -2.30 -24.74 13.73
C GLY A 78 -2.38 -23.62 12.69
N GLY A 79 -2.58 -22.38 13.15
CA GLY A 79 -2.60 -21.20 12.25
C GLY A 79 -1.25 -20.95 11.56
N LEU A 80 -0.14 -21.16 12.26
CA LEU A 80 1.20 -21.06 11.68
C LEU A 80 1.46 -22.14 10.62
N ASN A 81 0.93 -23.36 10.80
CA ASN A 81 1.09 -24.43 9.83
C ASN A 81 0.33 -24.14 8.52
N GLU A 82 -0.86 -23.57 8.61
CA GLU A 82 -1.60 -23.08 7.45
C GLU A 82 -0.86 -21.94 6.75
N THR A 83 -0.38 -20.96 7.52
CA THR A 83 0.43 -19.85 7.00
C THR A 83 1.68 -20.36 6.29
N HIS A 84 2.37 -21.34 6.87
CA HIS A 84 3.56 -21.97 6.27
C HIS A 84 3.23 -22.67 4.95
N SER A 85 2.12 -23.41 4.89
CA SER A 85 1.67 -24.11 3.68
C SER A 85 1.29 -23.11 2.57
N ILE A 86 0.64 -22.01 2.94
CA ILE A 86 0.31 -20.92 2.01
C ILE A 86 1.60 -20.26 1.47
N LEU A 87 2.58 -19.98 2.32
CA LEU A 87 3.86 -19.41 1.88
C LEU A 87 4.61 -20.37 0.95
N GLN A 88 4.60 -21.68 1.21
CA GLN A 88 5.15 -22.68 0.29
C GLN A 88 4.42 -22.64 -1.06
N ARG A 89 3.08 -22.56 -1.07
CA ARG A 89 2.29 -22.42 -2.30
C ARG A 89 2.62 -21.13 -3.05
N MET A 90 2.74 -19.99 -2.35
CA MET A 90 3.17 -18.73 -2.97
C MET A 90 4.56 -18.85 -3.60
N ARG A 91 5.47 -19.59 -2.95
CA ARG A 91 6.81 -19.86 -3.49
C ARG A 91 6.74 -20.68 -4.77
N GLU A 92 5.90 -21.72 -4.83
CA GLU A 92 5.69 -22.51 -6.05
C GLU A 92 5.20 -21.63 -7.20
N LEU A 93 4.22 -20.76 -6.95
CA LEU A 93 3.68 -19.83 -7.94
C LEU A 93 4.73 -18.81 -8.42
N ALA A 94 5.58 -18.33 -7.50
CA ALA A 94 6.71 -17.47 -7.85
C ALA A 94 7.74 -18.19 -8.73
N VAL A 95 8.05 -19.46 -8.43
CA VAL A 95 8.94 -20.28 -9.28
C VAL A 95 8.30 -20.59 -10.64
N GLN A 96 7.00 -20.87 -10.68
CA GLN A 96 6.25 -21.12 -11.91
C GLN A 96 6.27 -19.89 -12.83
N SER A 97 5.93 -18.72 -12.30
CA SER A 97 5.92 -17.45 -13.04
C SER A 97 7.31 -16.97 -13.45
N ALA A 98 8.37 -17.39 -12.73
CA ALA A 98 9.74 -17.12 -13.14
C ALA A 98 10.13 -17.83 -14.45
N ASN A 99 9.40 -18.85 -14.89
CA ASN A 99 9.70 -19.50 -16.17
C ASN A 99 9.29 -18.60 -17.36
N GLY A 100 10.19 -18.46 -18.34
CA GLY A 100 10.01 -17.60 -19.51
C GLY A 100 8.97 -18.09 -20.51
N THR A 101 8.48 -19.33 -20.39
CA THR A 101 7.46 -19.90 -21.28
C THR A 101 6.03 -19.42 -20.98
N TYR A 102 5.78 -18.85 -19.81
CA TYR A 102 4.46 -18.32 -19.45
C TYR A 102 4.22 -16.96 -20.09
N THR A 103 3.02 -16.77 -20.63
CA THR A 103 2.61 -15.48 -21.18
C THR A 103 2.36 -14.47 -20.06
N SER A 104 2.34 -13.19 -20.40
CA SER A 104 1.98 -12.13 -19.44
C SER A 104 0.56 -12.31 -18.91
N GLN A 105 -0.36 -12.85 -19.72
CA GLN A 105 -1.72 -13.18 -19.30
C GLN A 105 -1.76 -14.31 -18.27
N ASP A 106 -0.95 -15.36 -18.45
CA ASP A 106 -0.87 -16.46 -17.47
C ASP A 106 -0.31 -15.96 -16.14
N ARG A 107 0.75 -15.14 -16.18
CA ARG A 107 1.34 -14.55 -14.98
C ARG A 107 0.37 -13.63 -14.23
N MET A 108 -0.55 -12.96 -14.93
CA MET A 108 -1.63 -12.20 -14.27
C MET A 108 -2.61 -13.10 -13.50
N GLN A 109 -2.91 -14.30 -13.98
CA GLN A 109 -3.77 -15.23 -13.24
C GLN A 109 -3.05 -15.80 -12.01
N ILE A 110 -1.76 -16.13 -12.15
CA ILE A 110 -0.91 -16.53 -11.02
C ILE A 110 -0.86 -15.40 -9.97
N GLN A 111 -0.72 -14.13 -10.41
CA GLN A 111 -0.74 -12.99 -9.50
C GLN A 111 -2.03 -12.90 -8.68
N LYS A 112 -3.20 -13.17 -9.28
CA LYS A 112 -4.47 -13.18 -8.55
C LYS A 112 -4.50 -14.26 -7.47
N GLU A 113 -3.93 -15.43 -7.74
CA GLU A 113 -3.80 -16.50 -6.75
C GLU A 113 -2.86 -16.04 -5.61
N VAL A 114 -1.71 -15.44 -5.93
CA VAL A 114 -0.78 -14.88 -4.93
C VAL A 114 -1.45 -13.78 -4.08
N ASP A 115 -2.25 -12.90 -4.68
CA ASP A 115 -2.98 -11.86 -3.96
C ASP A 115 -4.02 -12.46 -2.99
N GLN A 116 -4.74 -13.51 -3.42
CA GLN A 116 -5.69 -14.24 -2.56
C GLN A 116 -5.00 -14.94 -1.40
N LEU A 117 -3.87 -15.62 -1.67
CA LEU A 117 -3.06 -16.27 -0.64
C LEU A 117 -2.52 -15.26 0.38
N THR A 118 -2.13 -14.07 -0.07
CA THR A 118 -1.69 -12.98 0.81
C THR A 118 -2.84 -12.52 1.73
N SER A 119 -4.04 -12.33 1.18
CA SER A 119 -5.23 -11.99 1.97
C SER A 119 -5.61 -13.10 2.95
N GLU A 120 -5.38 -14.36 2.59
CA GLU A 120 -5.67 -15.50 3.46
C GLU A 120 -4.70 -15.58 4.64
N ILE A 121 -3.41 -15.25 4.44
CA ILE A 121 -2.45 -15.09 5.54
C ILE A 121 -2.94 -14.04 6.54
N ASP A 122 -3.36 -12.87 6.06
CA ASP A 122 -3.89 -11.81 6.93
C ASP A 122 -5.17 -12.25 7.67
N ARG A 123 -6.04 -13.02 7.00
CA ARG A 123 -7.24 -13.59 7.62
C ARG A 123 -6.89 -14.59 8.73
N ILE A 124 -5.92 -15.48 8.50
CA ILE A 124 -5.47 -16.45 9.52
C ILE A 124 -4.87 -15.71 10.71
N ALA A 125 -4.03 -14.71 10.46
CA ALA A 125 -3.44 -13.90 11.51
C ALA A 125 -4.51 -13.20 12.38
N GLY A 126 -5.53 -12.62 11.75
CA GLY A 126 -6.61 -11.90 12.45
C GLY A 126 -7.73 -12.77 13.05
N THR A 127 -7.85 -14.05 12.68
CA THR A 127 -8.93 -14.95 13.17
C THR A 127 -8.46 -16.06 14.10
N THR A 128 -7.15 -16.33 14.15
CA THR A 128 -6.58 -17.33 15.07
C THR A 128 -6.61 -16.78 16.50
N GLN A 129 -7.60 -17.21 17.27
CA GLN A 129 -7.84 -16.74 18.63
C GLN A 129 -7.99 -17.88 19.63
N PHE A 130 -7.61 -17.62 20.88
CA PHE A 130 -7.86 -18.51 22.02
C PHE A 130 -8.56 -17.71 23.12
N ASN A 131 -9.76 -18.17 23.52
CA ASN A 131 -10.59 -17.49 24.53
C ASN A 131 -10.83 -15.99 24.21
N GLY A 132 -11.06 -15.66 22.92
CA GLY A 132 -11.29 -14.30 22.42
C GLY A 132 -10.05 -13.41 22.32
N LYS A 133 -8.85 -13.94 22.54
CA LYS A 133 -7.58 -13.22 22.33
C LYS A 133 -6.94 -13.68 21.03
N ASN A 134 -6.63 -12.74 20.14
CA ASN A 134 -5.86 -13.02 18.93
C ASN A 134 -4.43 -13.43 19.30
N LEU A 135 -3.88 -14.40 18.58
CA LEU A 135 -2.58 -14.97 18.88
C LEU A 135 -1.49 -14.55 17.88
N LEU A 136 -1.85 -14.29 16.63
CA LEU A 136 -0.92 -14.19 15.49
C LEU A 136 -0.82 -12.78 14.88
N ASP A 137 -1.58 -11.81 15.37
CA ASP A 137 -1.59 -10.43 14.87
C ASP A 137 -0.63 -9.50 15.64
N GLY A 138 0.25 -10.07 16.47
CA GLY A 138 1.18 -9.33 17.33
C GLY A 138 0.57 -8.75 18.61
N THR A 139 -0.76 -8.64 18.72
CA THR A 139 -1.42 -8.06 19.91
C THR A 139 -1.26 -8.92 21.15
N SER A 140 -1.08 -10.24 20.97
CA SER A 140 -0.73 -11.20 22.02
C SER A 140 0.61 -10.92 22.69
N SER A 141 1.54 -10.26 22.00
CA SER A 141 2.87 -9.95 22.53
C SER A 141 2.94 -8.55 23.13
N ALA A 142 2.35 -7.56 22.46
CA ALA A 142 2.34 -6.19 22.94
C ALA A 142 1.14 -5.41 22.44
N LEU A 143 0.70 -4.46 23.27
CA LEU A 143 -0.21 -3.39 22.84
C LEU A 143 0.64 -2.23 22.33
N THR A 144 0.36 -1.81 21.10
CA THR A 144 1.05 -0.71 20.46
C THR A 144 0.08 0.42 20.14
N SER A 145 0.55 1.66 20.30
CA SER A 145 -0.16 2.84 19.84
C SER A 145 0.84 3.81 19.24
N THR A 146 0.46 4.47 18.15
CA THR A 146 1.26 5.51 17.51
C THR A 146 0.40 6.73 17.23
N ASP A 147 1.04 7.89 17.18
CA ASP A 147 0.42 9.16 16.80
C ASP A 147 0.20 9.28 15.28
N GLN A 148 1.05 8.64 14.47
CA GLN A 148 0.97 8.68 13.01
C GLN A 148 0.38 7.38 12.45
N ILE A 149 -0.72 7.47 11.69
CA ILE A 149 -1.38 6.32 11.03
C ILE A 149 -0.43 5.59 10.06
N SER A 150 0.53 6.31 9.48
CA SER A 150 1.55 5.77 8.58
C SER A 150 2.60 4.91 9.27
N THR A 151 2.73 5.01 10.58
CA THR A 151 3.69 4.22 11.35
C THR A 151 3.01 2.95 11.85
N ARG A 152 3.68 1.82 11.70
CA ARG A 152 3.24 0.52 12.20
C ARG A 152 4.35 -0.11 13.00
N VAL A 153 3.95 -0.90 13.97
CA VAL A 153 4.86 -1.57 14.89
C VAL A 153 4.59 -3.06 14.80
N PHE A 154 5.62 -3.83 14.49
CA PHE A 154 5.55 -5.28 14.36
C PHE A 154 6.32 -5.93 15.51
N MET A 155 5.68 -6.91 16.15
CA MET A 155 6.30 -7.67 17.23
C MET A 155 6.97 -8.92 16.66
N ARG A 156 8.23 -9.17 17.01
CA ARG A 156 8.89 -10.45 16.72
C ARG A 156 8.76 -11.45 17.86
N ASP A 157 8.75 -10.93 19.08
CA ASP A 157 8.58 -11.72 20.29
C ASP A 157 7.92 -10.87 21.38
N GLY A 158 7.65 -11.49 22.52
CA GLY A 158 7.22 -10.86 23.73
C GLY A 158 8.28 -9.96 24.35
N LEU A 159 7.82 -8.89 24.99
CA LEU A 159 8.69 -7.83 25.54
C LEU A 159 9.27 -8.16 26.92
N ARG A 160 8.90 -9.30 27.51
CA ARG A 160 9.33 -9.68 28.86
C ARG A 160 10.79 -10.08 28.87
N GLN A 161 11.63 -9.24 29.47
CA GLN A 161 13.03 -9.57 29.72
C GLN A 161 13.19 -10.24 31.09
N LEU A 162 14.07 -11.24 31.16
CA LEU A 162 14.53 -11.78 32.45
C LEU A 162 15.50 -10.77 33.08
N ASP A 163 15.21 -10.31 34.29
CA ASP A 163 16.18 -9.54 35.06
C ASP A 163 17.34 -10.45 35.55
N GLN A 164 18.41 -9.82 36.06
CA GLN A 164 19.60 -10.49 36.60
C GLN A 164 19.34 -11.41 37.82
N PHE A 165 18.12 -11.40 38.37
CA PHE A 165 17.65 -12.26 39.46
C PHE A 165 16.57 -13.26 38.99
N GLY A 166 16.36 -13.38 37.67
CA GLY A 166 15.36 -14.26 37.07
C GLY A 166 13.91 -13.81 37.23
N GLN A 167 13.64 -12.58 37.67
CA GLN A 167 12.30 -11.99 37.70
C GLN A 167 12.00 -11.32 36.37
N LYS A 168 10.84 -11.64 35.80
CA LYS A 168 10.40 -11.09 34.52
C LYS A 168 9.76 -9.73 34.76
N ALA A 169 10.46 -8.66 34.43
CA ALA A 169 9.89 -7.32 34.41
C ALA A 169 9.03 -7.15 33.14
N ALA A 170 7.91 -6.43 33.27
CA ALA A 170 7.14 -6.02 32.09
C ALA A 170 8.02 -5.12 31.23
N GLY A 171 8.24 -5.51 29.98
CA GLY A 171 8.90 -4.67 28.99
C GLY A 171 7.91 -3.66 28.41
N GLY A 172 8.43 -2.57 27.88
CA GLY A 172 7.59 -1.52 27.33
C GLY A 172 8.21 -0.17 27.58
N GLY A 173 7.73 0.81 26.82
CA GLY A 173 8.27 2.14 26.84
C GLY A 173 7.51 3.06 25.91
N ASN A 174 7.66 4.34 26.18
CA ASN A 174 7.23 5.39 25.29
C ASN A 174 8.46 5.85 24.54
N TYR A 175 8.42 5.79 23.23
CA TYR A 175 9.54 6.09 22.36
C TYR A 175 9.16 7.24 21.44
N GLU A 176 10.10 8.16 21.26
CA GLU A 176 10.03 9.21 20.25
C GLU A 176 11.06 8.90 19.18
N LEU A 177 10.60 8.73 17.95
CA LEU A 177 11.43 8.51 16.78
C LEU A 177 11.55 9.85 16.06
N LYS A 178 12.77 10.37 15.96
CA LYS A 178 13.10 11.51 15.11
C LYS A 178 13.67 11.00 13.81
N ILE A 179 12.90 11.14 12.75
CA ILE A 179 13.21 10.60 11.42
C ILE A 179 13.65 11.75 10.53
N THR A 180 14.85 11.62 9.97
CA THR A 180 15.31 12.46 8.86
C THR A 180 15.58 11.57 7.67
N ALA A 181 15.21 12.05 6.47
CA ALA A 181 15.39 11.30 5.24
C ALA A 181 16.42 12.00 4.36
N THR A 182 17.29 11.22 3.72
CA THR A 182 18.06 11.64 2.56
C THR A 182 17.38 10.96 1.36
N PRO A 183 16.55 11.69 0.59
CA PRO A 183 15.75 11.08 -0.47
C PRO A 183 16.66 10.45 -1.52
N GLY A 184 16.34 9.22 -1.89
CA GLY A 184 16.89 8.60 -3.08
C GLY A 184 16.21 9.13 -4.34
N ASP A 185 16.78 8.80 -5.50
CA ASP A 185 16.24 9.17 -6.80
C ASP A 185 14.94 8.41 -7.08
N THR A 186 13.98 9.09 -7.72
CA THR A 186 12.75 8.49 -8.25
C THR A 186 13.01 7.75 -9.56
N GLU A 187 12.19 6.74 -9.85
CA GLU A 187 12.20 6.11 -11.17
C GLU A 187 11.61 7.07 -12.23
N VAL A 188 12.28 7.13 -13.39
CA VAL A 188 11.74 7.78 -14.59
C VAL A 188 11.78 6.80 -15.74
N GLN A 189 10.64 6.61 -16.38
CA GLN A 189 10.46 5.80 -17.58
C GLN A 189 10.13 6.69 -18.77
N LYS A 190 10.57 6.28 -19.96
CA LYS A 190 10.19 6.91 -21.23
C LYS A 190 9.63 5.88 -22.19
N THR A 191 8.79 6.30 -23.12
CA THR A 191 8.37 5.47 -24.25
C THR A 191 9.33 5.65 -25.43
N ASP A 192 9.17 4.82 -26.46
CA ASP A 192 9.71 5.12 -27.79
C ASP A 192 8.97 6.31 -28.44
N ILE A 193 9.56 6.82 -29.52
CA ILE A 193 9.04 7.97 -30.27
C ILE A 193 7.77 7.54 -31.00
N MET A 194 6.64 8.15 -30.67
CA MET A 194 5.36 7.89 -31.31
C MET A 194 5.29 8.57 -32.68
N ARG A 195 5.18 7.77 -33.74
CA ARG A 195 5.14 8.25 -35.12
C ARG A 195 3.78 8.03 -35.76
N ILE A 196 3.41 8.92 -36.67
CA ILE A 196 2.14 8.84 -37.40
C ILE A 196 2.22 7.77 -38.49
N LYS A 197 1.26 6.85 -38.54
CA LYS A 197 1.12 5.79 -39.57
C LYS A 197 0.19 6.19 -40.71
N HIS A 198 -0.91 6.87 -40.40
CA HIS A 198 -1.92 7.28 -41.38
C HIS A 198 -1.92 8.79 -41.53
N GLN A 199 -2.13 9.28 -42.75
CA GLN A 199 -2.22 10.71 -42.99
C GLN A 199 -3.55 11.23 -42.46
N THR A 200 -3.51 11.94 -41.34
CA THR A 200 -4.70 12.48 -40.67
C THR A 200 -4.72 14.00 -40.79
N VAL A 201 -5.87 14.57 -41.14
CA VAL A 201 -6.09 16.02 -41.15
C VAL A 201 -6.76 16.38 -39.84
N THR A 202 -5.97 16.77 -38.84
CA THR A 202 -6.49 17.17 -37.53
C THR A 202 -6.87 18.65 -37.56
N VAL A 203 -8.17 18.97 -37.65
CA VAL A 203 -8.68 20.33 -37.49
C VAL A 203 -8.79 20.64 -35.99
N THR A 204 -7.76 21.27 -35.42
CA THR A 204 -7.77 21.69 -34.02
C THR A 204 -8.67 22.92 -33.84
N GLY A 205 -9.89 22.72 -33.36
CA GLY A 205 -10.74 23.80 -32.84
C GLY A 205 -10.20 24.27 -31.49
N GLY A 206 -9.48 25.39 -31.47
CA GLY A 206 -9.05 26.03 -30.23
C GLY A 206 -10.27 26.55 -29.46
N THR A 207 -10.50 26.05 -28.25
CA THR A 207 -11.41 26.69 -27.28
C THR A 207 -10.58 27.40 -26.23
N THR A 208 -10.82 28.70 -26.07
CA THR A 208 -10.35 29.46 -24.90
C THR A 208 -11.38 29.27 -23.78
N ALA A 209 -10.91 28.83 -22.62
CA ALA A 209 -11.71 28.64 -21.42
C ALA A 209 -12.48 29.92 -21.06
N GLY A 210 -13.81 29.79 -20.92
CA GLY A 210 -14.62 30.91 -20.46
C GLY A 210 -16.12 30.81 -20.67
N THR A 211 -16.75 29.63 -20.47
CA THR A 211 -18.02 29.46 -19.72
C THR A 211 -18.60 28.05 -19.90
N THR A 212 -19.19 27.58 -18.82
CA THR A 212 -19.88 26.30 -18.59
C THR A 212 -20.94 25.94 -19.64
N ASN A 213 -20.71 24.90 -20.44
CA ASN A 213 -21.61 23.75 -20.61
C ASN A 213 -20.99 22.70 -21.54
N ALA A 214 -20.93 21.46 -21.06
CA ALA A 214 -20.53 20.30 -21.84
C ALA A 214 -21.60 19.96 -22.89
N GLY A 215 -21.18 19.79 -24.14
CA GLY A 215 -22.01 19.28 -25.23
C GLY A 215 -21.23 19.33 -26.53
N TYR A 216 -20.95 18.18 -27.13
CA TYR A 216 -20.54 18.08 -28.53
C TYR A 216 -21.60 18.80 -29.38
N TYR A 217 -21.25 19.92 -30.01
CA TYR A 217 -22.12 20.55 -31.01
C TYR A 217 -21.85 19.88 -32.35
N ASP A 218 -22.87 19.15 -32.80
CA ASP A 218 -22.98 18.61 -34.15
C ASP A 218 -22.84 19.75 -35.18
N LEU A 219 -22.13 19.47 -36.27
CA LEU A 219 -21.87 20.41 -37.36
C LEU A 219 -23.13 20.58 -38.21
N SER A 220 -24.22 21.04 -37.60
CA SER A 220 -25.52 21.23 -38.25
C SER A 220 -25.88 22.71 -38.33
N ALA A 221 -25.78 23.21 -39.57
CA ALA A 221 -26.56 24.28 -40.17
C ALA A 221 -26.96 25.50 -39.31
N ALA A 222 -26.23 26.61 -39.47
CA ALA A 222 -26.81 27.94 -39.67
C ALA A 222 -25.68 28.97 -39.89
N ASN A 223 -25.28 29.17 -41.13
CA ASN A 223 -25.04 30.48 -41.76
C ASN A 223 -24.42 30.26 -43.15
N ALA A 224 -24.98 30.96 -44.13
CA ALA A 224 -24.66 30.84 -45.54
C ALA A 224 -23.25 31.34 -45.84
N SER A 225 -22.26 30.45 -45.72
CA SER A 225 -20.92 30.57 -46.29
C SER A 225 -20.28 29.19 -46.15
N GLY A 226 -20.38 28.37 -47.19
CA GLY A 226 -19.76 27.04 -47.20
C GLY A 226 -18.27 27.13 -46.92
N LEU A 227 -17.79 26.32 -45.97
CA LEU A 227 -16.37 26.13 -45.70
C LEU A 227 -15.73 25.42 -46.90
N SER A 228 -15.00 26.15 -47.74
CA SER A 228 -14.21 25.56 -48.82
C SER A 228 -12.85 25.12 -48.30
N ILE A 229 -12.59 23.81 -48.25
CA ILE A 229 -11.23 23.29 -48.13
C ILE A 229 -10.65 23.22 -49.54
N THR A 230 -9.84 24.22 -49.91
CA THR A 230 -9.04 24.20 -51.13
C THR A 230 -7.80 23.35 -50.89
N LEU A 231 -7.78 22.12 -51.39
CA LEU A 231 -6.54 21.39 -51.60
C LEU A 231 -5.79 22.10 -52.74
N ALA A 232 -4.66 22.71 -52.43
CA ALA A 232 -3.81 23.34 -53.44
C ALA A 232 -3.44 22.31 -54.52
N ASN A 233 -3.69 22.67 -55.79
CA ASN A 233 -3.14 21.96 -56.93
C ASN A 233 -1.61 21.92 -56.79
N GLY A 234 -1.08 20.73 -56.45
CA GLY A 234 0.36 20.56 -56.24
C GLY A 234 0.70 19.54 -55.16
N PHE A 235 0.08 18.37 -55.16
CA PHE A 235 0.63 17.23 -54.42
C PHE A 235 1.75 16.61 -55.28
N VAL A 236 2.99 16.97 -54.98
CA VAL A 236 4.20 16.35 -55.55
C VAL A 236 4.79 15.40 -54.51
N GLY A 237 4.68 14.10 -54.77
CA GLY A 237 5.47 13.06 -54.09
C GLY A 237 6.75 12.73 -54.88
N PRO A 238 7.75 12.08 -54.28
CA PRO A 238 9.10 11.98 -54.83
C PRO A 238 9.29 10.95 -55.96
N GLU A 239 8.25 10.25 -56.41
CA GLU A 239 8.34 9.37 -57.58
C GLU A 239 7.15 9.57 -58.52
N GLY A 240 7.39 10.24 -59.65
CA GLY A 240 6.63 10.07 -60.89
C GLY A 240 5.19 10.58 -60.93
N ALA A 241 4.89 11.40 -61.93
CA ALA A 241 3.53 11.84 -62.24
C ALA A 241 2.61 10.64 -62.59
N ILE A 242 1.53 10.42 -61.82
CA ILE A 242 0.45 9.53 -62.23
C ILE A 242 -0.61 10.37 -62.96
N ALA A 243 -0.42 10.54 -64.27
CA ALA A 243 -1.45 11.08 -65.15
C ALA A 243 -2.46 9.97 -65.50
N GLY A 244 -3.75 10.24 -65.33
CA GLY A 244 -4.79 9.55 -66.12
C GLY A 244 -5.74 8.57 -65.43
N LEU A 245 -5.85 8.53 -64.09
CA LEU A 245 -6.96 7.81 -63.44
C LEU A 245 -7.88 8.77 -62.69
N PRO A 246 -9.16 8.90 -63.07
CA PRO A 246 -10.10 9.75 -62.35
C PRO A 246 -10.42 9.13 -60.98
N ILE A 247 -10.17 9.89 -59.91
CA ILE A 247 -10.80 9.62 -58.61
C ILE A 247 -12.25 10.06 -58.75
N LEU A 248 -13.15 9.09 -58.71
CA LEU A 248 -14.59 9.27 -58.87
C LEU A 248 -15.15 9.96 -57.62
N LEU A 249 -15.27 11.29 -57.65
CA LEU A 249 -16.10 12.03 -56.69
C LEU A 249 -17.55 12.00 -57.20
N THR A 250 -18.29 10.96 -56.81
CA THR A 250 -19.73 10.87 -57.13
C THR A 250 -20.50 11.92 -56.34
N GLY A 251 -21.06 12.92 -57.03
CA GLY A 251 -22.08 13.81 -56.48
C GLY A 251 -21.57 15.20 -56.07
N PHE A 252 -21.22 16.03 -57.04
CA PHE A 252 -21.16 17.48 -56.84
C PHE A 252 -21.97 18.16 -57.94
N ALA A 253 -23.13 18.71 -57.58
CA ALA A 253 -23.98 19.48 -58.47
C ALA A 253 -23.76 20.97 -58.17
N ILE A 254 -23.29 21.73 -59.16
CA ILE A 254 -23.25 23.20 -59.10
C ILE A 254 -24.51 23.71 -59.80
N ASN A 255 -25.48 24.20 -59.03
CA ASN A 255 -26.64 24.92 -59.58
C ASN A 255 -26.27 26.40 -59.72
N PHE A 256 -26.22 26.90 -60.95
CA PHE A 256 -26.23 28.34 -61.22
C PHE A 256 -27.66 28.77 -61.51
N THR A 257 -28.30 29.41 -60.53
CA THR A 257 -29.60 30.03 -60.71
C THR A 257 -29.37 31.52 -60.94
N GLY A 258 -29.52 31.96 -62.19
CA GLY A 258 -29.29 33.35 -62.58
C GLY A 258 -30.37 34.31 -62.08
N ALA A 259 -30.01 35.60 -61.97
CA ALA A 259 -30.92 36.72 -62.16
C ALA A 259 -30.14 38.00 -62.53
N SER A 260 -30.36 38.39 -63.79
CA SER A 260 -30.37 39.74 -64.40
C SER A 260 -29.30 40.78 -64.07
N ALA A 261 -28.60 41.18 -65.13
CA ALA A 261 -27.82 42.40 -65.26
C ALA A 261 -28.69 43.68 -65.15
N ALA A 262 -28.14 44.67 -64.44
CA ALA A 262 -28.26 46.08 -64.79
C ALA A 262 -26.89 46.71 -64.49
N ASP A 263 -26.23 47.18 -65.54
CA ASP A 263 -24.94 47.88 -65.60
C ASP A 263 -23.66 47.10 -65.22
N GLY A 264 -22.86 46.78 -66.25
CA GLY A 264 -21.50 46.23 -66.12
C GLY A 264 -21.43 44.71 -66.00
N GLY A 265 -21.92 43.99 -67.02
CA GLY A 265 -22.00 42.52 -67.00
C GLY A 265 -20.65 41.82 -67.21
N PHE A 266 -20.24 41.03 -66.21
CA PHE A 266 -19.23 39.98 -66.32
C PHE A 266 -19.82 38.79 -67.09
N SER A 267 -19.29 38.47 -68.27
CA SER A 267 -19.68 37.26 -69.03
C SER A 267 -18.48 36.33 -69.21
N VAL A 268 -18.60 35.08 -68.77
CA VAL A 268 -17.63 34.02 -69.06
C VAL A 268 -18.22 33.15 -70.16
N ASN A 269 -17.62 33.20 -71.36
CA ASN A 269 -18.02 32.33 -72.46
C ASN A 269 -16.90 31.30 -72.70
N ALA A 270 -17.19 30.03 -72.48
CA ALA A 270 -16.23 28.94 -72.67
C ALA A 270 -16.46 28.28 -74.03
N VAL A 271 -15.47 28.35 -74.93
CA VAL A 271 -15.48 27.57 -76.18
C VAL A 271 -14.42 26.48 -76.06
N ALA A 272 -14.86 25.22 -76.08
CA ALA A 272 -13.97 24.08 -76.04
C ALA A 272 -13.45 23.75 -77.45
N SER A 273 -12.12 23.77 -77.63
CA SER A 273 -11.46 23.11 -78.74
C SER A 273 -10.09 22.60 -78.28
N GLY A 274 -9.90 21.28 -78.30
CA GLY A 274 -8.57 20.66 -78.30
C GLY A 274 -7.75 20.72 -77.01
N GLY A 275 -8.34 20.51 -75.83
CA GLY A 275 -7.58 20.13 -74.63
C GLY A 275 -6.89 21.27 -73.86
N SER A 276 -7.26 22.53 -74.08
CA SER A 276 -6.90 23.65 -73.21
C SER A 276 -8.09 24.62 -73.09
N VAL A 277 -8.48 24.95 -71.86
CA VAL A 277 -9.53 25.94 -71.59
C VAL A 277 -8.90 27.33 -71.59
N SER A 278 -9.07 28.09 -72.67
CA SER A 278 -8.74 29.51 -72.67
C SER A 278 -9.93 30.31 -72.13
N ILE A 279 -9.75 30.95 -70.99
CA ILE A 279 -10.69 31.93 -70.44
C ILE A 279 -10.32 33.28 -71.07
N VAL A 280 -11.09 33.74 -72.05
CA VAL A 280 -10.98 35.12 -72.54
C VAL A 280 -11.85 35.99 -71.65
N VAL A 281 -11.21 36.78 -70.77
CA VAL A 281 -11.89 37.81 -69.98
C VAL A 281 -11.84 39.10 -70.77
N THR A 282 -12.97 39.51 -71.35
CA THR A 282 -13.10 40.84 -71.97
C THR A 282 -13.58 41.82 -70.90
N LEU A 283 -12.74 42.81 -70.58
CA LEU A 283 -13.12 43.95 -69.74
C LEU A 283 -13.36 45.14 -70.66
N GLU A 284 -14.63 45.48 -70.93
CA GLU A 284 -14.95 46.77 -71.52
C GLU A 284 -14.99 47.83 -70.42
N TYR A 285 -14.10 48.82 -70.52
CA TYR A 285 -14.24 50.08 -69.79
C TYR A 285 -14.36 51.23 -70.79
N GLY A 286 -15.55 51.83 -70.85
CA GLY A 286 -15.82 52.99 -71.70
C GLY A 286 -15.26 54.28 -71.09
N ALA A 287 -14.30 54.91 -71.76
CA ALA A 287 -14.38 56.30 -72.25
C ALA A 287 -13.00 56.83 -72.70
N SER A 288 -13.01 57.42 -73.90
CA SER A 288 -11.98 58.24 -74.55
C SER A 288 -10.70 57.56 -75.07
N GLY A 289 -10.68 57.44 -76.39
CA GLY A 289 -9.64 56.87 -77.23
C GLY A 289 -8.20 57.30 -76.93
N THR A 290 -7.29 56.35 -77.08
CA THR A 290 -6.26 56.36 -78.13
C THR A 290 -5.84 54.92 -78.35
N ALA A 291 -6.05 54.40 -79.56
CA ALA A 291 -5.53 53.11 -79.96
C ALA A 291 -4.01 53.17 -79.93
N ASN A 292 -3.37 52.31 -79.12
CA ASN A 292 -1.98 51.98 -79.37
C ASN A 292 -1.89 50.52 -79.80
N SER A 293 -1.57 50.41 -81.08
CA SER A 293 -1.38 49.19 -81.83
C SER A 293 -0.12 48.46 -81.34
N GLY A 294 -0.27 47.16 -81.08
CA GLY A 294 0.79 46.17 -81.24
C GLY A 294 1.93 46.18 -80.21
N VAL A 295 1.75 45.46 -79.11
CA VAL A 295 2.87 44.80 -78.41
C VAL A 295 2.44 43.39 -78.01
N CYS A 296 2.89 42.38 -78.76
CA CYS A 296 2.85 40.99 -78.30
C CYS A 296 3.90 40.83 -77.20
N ILE A 297 3.46 40.55 -75.98
CA ILE A 297 4.32 40.23 -74.84
C ILE A 297 4.54 38.72 -74.86
N THR A 298 5.76 38.28 -75.18
CA THR A 298 6.10 36.86 -75.33
C THR A 298 7.15 36.36 -74.34
N THR A 299 7.58 37.20 -73.38
CA THR A 299 8.54 36.79 -72.33
C THR A 299 8.20 37.42 -70.97
N ASN A 300 8.43 36.67 -69.88
CA ASN A 300 8.19 37.14 -68.51
C ASN A 300 9.08 38.33 -68.09
N GLN A 301 10.21 38.54 -68.77
CA GLN A 301 11.10 39.69 -68.50
C GLN A 301 10.50 41.02 -69.00
N GLN A 302 9.76 41.00 -70.12
CA GLN A 302 9.10 42.19 -70.67
C GLN A 302 7.85 42.60 -69.89
N VAL A 303 7.25 41.67 -69.13
CA VAL A 303 6.17 41.95 -68.16
C VAL A 303 6.74 42.71 -66.94
N PHE A 304 7.91 42.29 -66.46
CA PHE A 304 8.58 42.93 -65.33
C PHE A 304 9.08 44.34 -65.68
N ASP A 305 9.68 44.52 -66.87
CA ASP A 305 10.20 45.81 -67.31
C ASP A 305 9.09 46.83 -67.68
N ALA A 306 7.92 46.37 -68.15
CA ALA A 306 6.76 47.24 -68.42
C ALA A 306 6.04 47.71 -67.13
N VAL A 307 6.06 46.91 -66.07
CA VAL A 307 5.49 47.28 -64.75
C VAL A 307 6.43 48.20 -63.98
N MET A 308 7.75 48.02 -64.10
CA MET A 308 8.76 48.89 -63.45
C MET A 308 9.02 50.21 -64.20
N ALA A 309 8.67 50.31 -65.50
CA ALA A 309 8.81 51.54 -66.27
C ALA A 309 7.66 52.55 -66.07
N LEU A 310 6.68 52.26 -65.20
CA LEU A 310 5.59 53.19 -64.86
C LEU A 310 6.13 54.35 -63.99
N LYS A 311 6.70 55.37 -64.64
CA LYS A 311 7.12 56.61 -63.96
C LYS A 311 5.94 57.57 -63.83
N ILE A 312 5.47 57.79 -62.60
CA ILE A 312 4.77 59.02 -62.24
C ILE A 312 5.84 60.02 -61.81
N SER A 313 6.27 60.91 -62.70
CA SER A 313 7.10 62.07 -62.33
C SER A 313 6.23 63.30 -62.19
N SER A 314 6.34 64.02 -61.08
CA SER A 314 5.97 65.44 -61.05
C SER A 314 7.15 66.25 -60.50
N THR A 315 7.57 67.24 -61.28
CA THR A 315 8.54 68.26 -60.89
C THR A 315 7.72 69.44 -60.39
N GLY A 316 7.44 69.50 -59.09
CA GLY A 316 6.70 70.63 -58.50
C GLY A 316 6.06 70.31 -57.16
N SER A 317 6.34 71.15 -56.17
CA SER A 317 5.76 71.09 -54.83
C SER A 317 4.23 71.28 -54.91
N ALA A 318 3.48 70.18 -54.78
CA ALA A 318 2.05 70.20 -54.51
C ALA A 318 1.66 68.91 -53.77
N ASN A 319 0.96 69.08 -52.64
CA ASN A 319 0.45 68.02 -51.79
C ASN A 319 -0.55 67.12 -52.55
N TRP A 320 -0.34 65.80 -52.52
CA TRP A 320 -1.32 64.82 -52.98
C TRP A 320 -1.95 64.10 -51.79
N THR A 321 -3.05 64.64 -51.30
CA THR A 321 -4.07 63.81 -50.62
C THR A 321 -4.81 63.02 -51.70
N GLY A 322 -4.80 61.69 -51.60
CA GLY A 322 -5.65 60.82 -52.43
C GLY A 322 -4.98 59.93 -53.49
N LEU A 323 -3.69 59.58 -53.35
CA LEU A 323 -3.06 58.54 -54.17
C LEU A 323 -2.54 57.40 -53.26
N ASN A 324 -3.24 56.27 -53.25
CA ASN A 324 -2.84 55.06 -52.51
C ASN A 324 -2.03 54.14 -53.43
N VAL A 325 -0.71 54.12 -53.24
CA VAL A 325 0.16 53.06 -53.77
C VAL A 325 0.33 52.05 -52.64
N ASN A 326 -0.40 50.94 -52.71
CA ASN A 326 -0.27 49.86 -51.74
C ASN A 326 1.05 49.11 -51.95
N TYR A 327 2.07 49.46 -51.17
CA TYR A 327 3.05 48.46 -50.73
C TYR A 327 2.51 47.84 -49.44
N PHE A 328 2.40 46.51 -49.39
CA PHE A 328 2.14 45.79 -48.15
C PHE A 328 3.38 45.89 -47.27
N LEU A 329 3.37 46.85 -46.33
CA LEU A 329 4.26 46.89 -45.20
C LEU A 329 3.44 46.50 -43.96
N ASP A 330 3.35 45.19 -43.68
CA ASP A 330 2.70 44.72 -42.45
C ASP A 330 3.66 44.86 -41.27
N MET A 331 3.58 46.02 -40.61
CA MET A 331 4.06 46.23 -39.25
C MET A 331 2.96 45.80 -38.28
N LYS A 332 3.26 44.89 -37.33
CA LYS A 332 2.35 44.61 -36.21
C LYS A 332 2.71 45.44 -34.97
N ILE A 333 1.74 46.25 -34.55
CA ILE A 333 1.64 46.91 -33.26
C ILE A 333 0.69 46.03 -32.44
N ASP A 334 1.12 45.47 -31.30
CA ASP A 334 0.21 44.80 -30.36
C ASP A 334 -0.02 45.69 -29.14
N ASP A 335 -1.29 45.97 -28.86
CA ASP A 335 -1.75 46.86 -27.80
C ASP A 335 -1.72 46.20 -26.40
N ALA A 336 -0.53 46.17 -25.82
CA ALA A 336 -0.35 46.20 -24.37
C ALA A 336 0.96 46.90 -24.00
N GLY A 337 1.11 48.14 -24.44
CA GLY A 337 2.17 49.03 -23.97
C GLY A 337 3.33 49.17 -24.94
N ALA A 338 3.47 50.38 -25.45
CA ALA A 338 4.43 50.81 -26.43
C ALA A 338 5.89 50.54 -26.00
N LYS A 339 6.52 49.54 -26.61
CA LYS A 339 7.96 49.47 -26.85
C LYS A 339 8.23 48.96 -28.25
N LEU A 340 8.61 49.88 -29.13
CA LEU A 340 9.30 49.59 -30.38
C LEU A 340 10.78 49.36 -30.00
N THR A 341 11.21 48.11 -29.81
CA THR A 341 12.65 47.84 -29.61
C THR A 341 13.13 46.77 -30.58
N GLY A 342 13.51 47.24 -31.78
CA GLY A 342 14.79 46.80 -32.33
C GLY A 342 15.91 47.25 -31.39
N ALA A 343 16.97 46.46 -31.30
CA ALA A 343 18.05 46.60 -30.33
C ALA A 343 18.47 48.06 -30.05
N GLY A 344 18.32 48.51 -28.80
CA GLY A 344 18.91 49.74 -28.29
C GLY A 344 17.98 50.65 -27.48
N THR A 345 17.92 50.43 -26.17
CA THR A 345 17.55 51.41 -25.11
C THR A 345 16.06 51.65 -24.79
N THR A 346 15.66 51.09 -23.65
CA THR A 346 14.64 51.42 -22.62
C THR A 346 13.60 52.55 -22.81
N GLY A 347 12.29 52.22 -22.73
CA GLY A 347 11.20 53.15 -22.31
C GLY A 347 9.79 52.52 -22.25
N VAL A 348 9.19 52.39 -21.06
CA VAL A 348 7.88 51.73 -20.72
C VAL A 348 6.70 52.66 -20.97
N PHE A 349 5.47 52.21 -21.33
CA PHE A 349 4.15 52.78 -20.88
C PHE A 349 2.91 51.94 -21.30
N THR A 350 1.75 52.20 -20.66
CA THR A 350 0.62 51.33 -20.24
C THR A 350 -0.66 51.36 -21.12
N ARG A 351 -1.57 50.36 -20.99
CA ARG A 351 -2.84 50.16 -21.76
C ARG A 351 -4.07 50.87 -21.15
N SER A 352 -5.01 51.38 -21.97
CA SER A 352 -6.35 51.83 -21.51
C SER A 352 -7.52 51.27 -22.35
N SER A 353 -8.29 50.38 -21.72
CA SER A 353 -9.73 50.08 -21.84
C SER A 353 -10.52 50.32 -23.15
N GLY A 354 -11.08 49.23 -23.70
CA GLY A 354 -12.46 49.23 -24.25
C GLY A 354 -12.77 48.44 -25.53
N GLY A 355 -12.94 47.10 -25.43
CA GLY A 355 -13.63 46.20 -26.41
C GLY A 355 -12.91 45.91 -27.74
N THR A 356 -13.00 44.76 -28.43
CA THR A 356 -13.56 43.41 -28.23
C THR A 356 -12.68 42.47 -29.08
N ALA A 357 -12.37 41.28 -28.57
CA ALA A 357 -11.45 40.31 -29.16
C ALA A 357 -11.97 39.66 -30.47
N THR A 358 -11.06 39.37 -31.39
CA THR A 358 -11.32 38.46 -32.53
C THR A 358 -10.20 37.42 -32.64
N SER A 359 -10.62 36.18 -32.48
CA SER A 359 -9.89 34.91 -32.55
C SER A 359 -8.99 34.76 -33.76
N GLY A 360 -7.71 34.44 -33.53
CA GLY A 360 -6.82 33.95 -34.57
C GLY A 360 -7.19 32.52 -34.99
N PHE A 361 -7.29 32.30 -36.31
CA PHE A 361 -7.29 30.96 -36.89
C PHE A 361 -5.91 30.31 -36.64
N THR A 362 -5.86 29.27 -35.81
CA THR A 362 -4.67 28.43 -35.66
C THR A 362 -4.57 27.52 -36.88
N ALA A 363 -3.43 27.54 -37.57
CA ALA A 363 -3.20 26.71 -38.74
C ALA A 363 -3.33 25.21 -38.40
N THR A 364 -4.23 24.52 -39.11
CA THR A 364 -4.34 23.07 -39.19
C THR A 364 -3.03 22.50 -39.74
N LYS A 365 -2.17 21.93 -38.88
CA LYS A 365 -1.03 21.15 -39.37
C LYS A 365 -1.57 19.84 -39.95
N ILE A 366 -1.25 19.57 -41.22
CA ILE A 366 -1.50 18.24 -41.80
C ILE A 366 -0.43 17.31 -41.21
N GLU A 367 -0.87 16.35 -40.41
CA GLU A 367 -0.02 15.31 -39.86
C GLU A 367 0.34 14.34 -41.00
N ARG A 368 1.63 14.27 -41.34
CA ARG A 368 2.14 13.39 -42.40
C ARG A 368 2.66 12.08 -41.81
N VAL A 369 2.56 11.00 -42.58
CA VAL A 369 3.10 9.70 -42.21
C VAL A 369 4.60 9.82 -41.90
N GLY A 370 5.03 9.28 -40.76
CA GLY A 370 6.40 9.31 -40.27
C GLY A 370 6.77 10.54 -39.43
N GLU A 371 5.92 11.56 -39.35
CA GLU A 371 6.11 12.68 -38.42
C GLU A 371 5.81 12.27 -36.97
N ILE A 372 6.31 13.07 -36.02
CA ILE A 372 6.00 12.94 -34.60
C ILE A 372 4.51 13.25 -34.38
N ALA A 373 3.84 12.37 -33.63
CA ALA A 373 2.44 12.55 -33.26
C ALA A 373 2.24 13.81 -32.40
N LEU A 374 1.05 14.42 -32.48
CA LEU A 374 0.65 15.53 -31.63
C LEU A 374 -0.26 15.02 -30.50
N ASP A 375 -0.52 15.86 -29.50
CA ASP A 375 -1.41 15.55 -28.37
C ASP A 375 -2.85 15.16 -28.85
N THR A 376 -3.23 15.63 -30.04
CA THR A 376 -4.53 15.37 -30.68
C THR A 376 -4.56 14.13 -31.57
N THR A 377 -3.42 13.49 -31.86
CA THR A 377 -3.36 12.30 -32.71
C THR A 377 -3.97 11.09 -31.99
N LYS A 378 -4.83 10.32 -32.68
CA LYS A 378 -5.47 9.11 -32.14
C LYS A 378 -4.51 7.93 -32.09
N LEU A 379 -4.69 7.01 -31.14
CA LEU A 379 -3.88 5.79 -31.03
C LEU A 379 -3.95 4.91 -32.29
N TYR A 380 -5.10 4.89 -32.97
CA TYR A 380 -5.25 4.22 -34.26
C TYR A 380 -4.27 4.71 -35.33
N ASP A 381 -3.91 6.00 -35.30
CA ASP A 381 -3.04 6.64 -36.29
C ASP A 381 -1.55 6.56 -35.91
N ILE A 382 -1.19 5.90 -34.81
CA ILE A 382 0.20 5.76 -34.36
C ILE A 382 0.79 4.45 -34.84
N GLN A 383 1.98 4.49 -35.42
CA GLN A 383 2.68 3.33 -35.98
C GLN A 383 2.95 2.24 -34.95
N GLU A 384 3.36 2.61 -33.73
CA GLU A 384 3.75 1.70 -32.66
C GLU A 384 2.60 0.80 -32.17
N PHE A 385 1.34 1.18 -32.40
CA PHE A 385 0.15 0.38 -32.04
C PHE A 385 -0.30 -0.61 -33.14
N TRP A 386 0.49 -0.75 -34.20
CA TRP A 386 0.28 -1.74 -35.24
C TRP A 386 1.37 -2.80 -35.19
N ASP A 387 0.96 -4.06 -35.31
CA ASP A 387 1.93 -5.14 -35.42
C ASP A 387 2.61 -5.16 -36.81
N SER A 388 3.67 -5.95 -36.95
CA SER A 388 4.38 -6.16 -38.22
C SER A 388 3.52 -6.85 -39.30
N SER A 389 2.36 -7.40 -38.92
CA SER A 389 1.40 -8.05 -39.82
C SER A 389 0.30 -7.08 -40.30
N GLY A 390 0.30 -5.85 -39.80
CA GLY A 390 -0.68 -4.82 -40.15
C GLY A 390 -2.00 -4.88 -39.38
N ASN A 391 -2.09 -5.60 -38.25
CA ASN A 391 -3.25 -5.57 -37.36
C ASN A 391 -3.10 -4.49 -36.29
N PHE A 392 -4.22 -3.88 -35.90
CA PHE A 392 -4.28 -2.91 -34.82
C PHE A 392 -4.44 -3.59 -33.47
N ILE A 393 -3.56 -3.27 -32.52
CA ILE A 393 -3.46 -3.95 -31.23
C ILE A 393 -4.68 -3.64 -30.32
N LEU A 394 -5.28 -2.46 -30.45
CA LEU A 394 -6.42 -2.02 -29.62
C LEU A 394 -7.77 -2.13 -30.34
N GLN A 395 -7.94 -3.13 -31.23
CA GLN A 395 -9.25 -3.37 -31.86
C GLN A 395 -10.35 -3.64 -30.82
N ASN A 396 -9.96 -4.30 -29.72
CA ASN A 396 -10.74 -4.36 -28.50
C ASN A 396 -10.05 -3.50 -27.43
N PRO A 397 -10.79 -2.82 -26.54
CA PRO A 397 -10.20 -2.05 -25.45
C PRO A 397 -9.31 -2.94 -24.57
N GLN A 398 -8.11 -2.46 -24.26
CA GLN A 398 -7.14 -3.19 -23.43
C GLN A 398 -6.94 -2.47 -22.11
N THR A 399 -6.90 -3.24 -21.02
CA THR A 399 -6.65 -2.72 -19.67
C THR A 399 -5.18 -2.87 -19.30
N LEU A 400 -4.55 -1.76 -18.90
CA LEU A 400 -3.20 -1.71 -18.37
C LEU A 400 -3.28 -1.48 -16.87
N ASN A 401 -2.85 -2.47 -16.08
CA ASN A 401 -2.71 -2.31 -14.64
C ASN A 401 -1.37 -1.65 -14.34
N MET A 402 -1.35 -0.81 -13.32
CA MET A 402 -0.16 -0.16 -12.81
C MET A 402 -0.03 -0.53 -11.35
N VAL A 403 1.16 -0.96 -10.96
CA VAL A 403 1.46 -1.27 -9.56
C VAL A 403 2.64 -0.44 -9.12
N GLN A 404 2.45 0.24 -8.01
CA GLN A 404 3.51 0.97 -7.34
C GLN A 404 4.26 0.06 -6.37
N GLY A 405 5.54 0.35 -6.11
CA GLY A 405 6.39 -0.42 -5.20
C GLY A 405 5.86 -0.52 -3.76
N ASP A 406 5.08 0.47 -3.32
CA ASP A 406 4.37 0.44 -2.03
C ASP A 406 3.16 -0.52 -1.99
N GLY A 407 2.77 -1.07 -3.14
CA GLY A 407 1.67 -2.01 -3.31
C GLY A 407 0.38 -1.46 -3.86
N GLN A 408 0.23 -0.14 -4.00
CA GLN A 408 -0.98 0.42 -4.58
C GLN A 408 -1.12 -0.04 -6.03
N LYS A 409 -2.34 -0.46 -6.39
CA LYS A 409 -2.67 -0.93 -7.73
C LYS A 409 -3.76 -0.05 -8.31
N THR A 410 -3.59 0.36 -9.55
CA THR A 410 -4.62 1.04 -10.34
C THR A 410 -4.66 0.43 -11.73
N TYR A 411 -5.66 0.79 -12.52
CA TYR A 411 -5.80 0.35 -13.90
C TYR A 411 -6.27 1.49 -14.78
N ILE A 412 -5.83 1.45 -16.04
CA ILE A 412 -6.33 2.31 -17.11
C ILE A 412 -6.85 1.43 -18.24
N THR A 413 -7.85 1.92 -18.98
CA THR A 413 -8.33 1.25 -20.19
C THR A 413 -8.06 2.13 -21.40
N LEU A 414 -7.38 1.56 -22.39
CA LEU A 414 -7.05 2.20 -23.65
C LEU A 414 -8.08 1.80 -24.72
N PHE A 415 -8.60 2.79 -25.42
CA PHE A 415 -9.55 2.65 -26.52
C PHE A 415 -8.90 3.05 -27.85
N ASP A 416 -9.49 2.61 -28.96
CA ASP A 416 -9.07 2.97 -30.33
C ASP A 416 -9.18 4.46 -30.63
N THR A 417 -10.16 5.11 -30.01
CA THR A 417 -10.52 6.53 -30.18
C THR A 417 -9.73 7.47 -29.28
N ASP A 418 -8.97 6.94 -28.32
CA ASP A 418 -8.13 7.74 -27.43
C ASP A 418 -7.07 8.50 -28.24
N THR A 419 -6.82 9.76 -27.89
CA THR A 419 -5.67 10.53 -28.38
C THR A 419 -4.49 10.42 -27.43
N ILE A 420 -3.28 10.76 -27.89
CA ILE A 420 -2.08 10.89 -27.06
C ILE A 420 -2.36 11.69 -25.77
N GLY A 421 -3.08 12.81 -25.89
CA GLY A 421 -3.46 13.65 -24.77
C GLY A 421 -4.40 12.96 -23.79
N SER A 422 -5.41 12.24 -24.30
CA SER A 422 -6.31 11.47 -23.44
C SER A 422 -5.58 10.34 -22.70
N VAL A 423 -4.55 9.72 -23.30
CA VAL A 423 -3.73 8.70 -22.65
C VAL A 423 -2.84 9.31 -21.58
N LYS A 424 -2.21 10.46 -21.88
CA LYS A 424 -1.44 11.26 -20.91
C LYS A 424 -2.31 11.61 -19.70
N ASP A 425 -3.52 12.10 -19.91
CA ASP A 425 -4.43 12.51 -18.84
C ASP A 425 -4.89 11.30 -18.00
N LYS A 426 -5.20 10.17 -18.63
CA LYS A 426 -5.53 8.91 -17.94
C LYS A 426 -4.36 8.41 -17.09
N LEU A 427 -3.13 8.46 -17.61
CA LEU A 427 -1.94 8.07 -16.85
C LEU A 427 -1.66 9.02 -15.69
N ASN A 428 -1.84 10.32 -15.89
CA ASN A 428 -1.71 11.33 -14.84
C ASN A 428 -2.73 11.12 -13.72
N ASP A 429 -4.00 10.88 -14.05
CA ASP A 429 -5.05 10.59 -13.06
C ASP A 429 -4.78 9.27 -12.32
N ALA A 430 -4.36 8.24 -13.06
CA ALA A 430 -4.02 6.95 -12.48
C ALA A 430 -2.85 7.04 -11.48
N ILE A 431 -1.81 7.82 -11.76
CA ILE A 431 -0.68 8.00 -10.85
C ILE A 431 -1.05 8.92 -9.67
N TYR A 432 -1.72 10.04 -9.95
CA TYR A 432 -2.02 11.05 -8.94
C TYR A 432 -3.09 10.60 -7.95
N ASN A 433 -4.25 10.18 -8.45
CA ASN A 433 -5.39 9.75 -7.64
C ASN A 433 -5.38 8.23 -7.42
N GLY A 434 -5.16 7.45 -8.47
CA GLY A 434 -5.26 5.98 -8.42
C GLY A 434 -4.17 5.32 -7.54
N LEU A 435 -2.91 5.73 -7.70
CA LEU A 435 -1.79 5.26 -6.88
C LEU A 435 -1.61 6.08 -5.58
N GLY A 436 -2.43 7.11 -5.37
CA GLY A 436 -2.43 7.91 -4.13
C GLY A 436 -1.24 8.86 -3.97
N GLN A 437 -0.47 9.12 -5.03
CA GLN A 437 0.70 10.01 -4.95
C GLN A 437 0.33 11.46 -4.62
N LYS A 438 -0.93 11.86 -4.80
CA LYS A 438 -1.49 13.13 -4.29
C LYS A 438 -1.20 13.38 -2.81
N LEU A 439 -1.22 12.33 -1.97
CA LEU A 439 -1.00 12.46 -0.52
C LEU A 439 0.47 12.71 -0.16
N VAL A 440 1.37 12.47 -1.12
CA VAL A 440 2.82 12.50 -0.95
C VAL A 440 3.41 13.79 -1.51
N VAL A 441 2.87 14.26 -2.64
CA VAL A 441 3.32 15.50 -3.29
C VAL A 441 2.80 16.74 -2.58
N ASP A 442 3.57 17.84 -2.63
CA ASP A 442 3.12 19.13 -2.10
C ASP A 442 1.80 19.55 -2.77
N SER A 443 0.95 20.24 -2.02
CA SER A 443 -0.37 20.73 -2.45
C SER A 443 -0.32 21.62 -3.70
N THR A 444 0.85 22.14 -4.04
CA THR A 444 1.11 22.97 -5.21
C THR A 444 1.35 22.17 -6.50
N VAL A 445 1.57 20.86 -6.41
CA VAL A 445 1.82 19.99 -7.56
C VAL A 445 0.49 19.61 -8.22
N SER A 446 0.32 20.01 -9.48
CA SER A 446 -0.86 19.65 -10.28
C SER A 446 -0.77 18.22 -10.82
N MET A 447 -1.94 17.64 -11.13
CA MET A 447 -2.07 16.27 -11.67
C MET A 447 -1.27 16.06 -12.98
N ASP A 448 -1.10 17.09 -13.80
CA ASP A 448 -0.51 16.98 -15.14
C ASP A 448 1.03 16.84 -15.15
N ARG A 449 1.67 16.70 -13.98
CA ARG A 449 3.13 16.73 -13.84
C ARG A 449 3.81 15.36 -13.82
N PHE A 450 3.04 14.27 -13.68
CA PHE A 450 3.61 12.91 -13.56
C PHE A 450 3.97 12.33 -14.93
N VAL A 451 3.11 12.54 -15.91
CA VAL A 451 3.28 12.14 -17.31
C VAL A 451 3.26 13.36 -18.19
N SER A 452 4.37 13.57 -18.91
CA SER A 452 4.49 14.63 -19.91
C SER A 452 4.67 14.00 -21.29
N TYR A 453 4.03 14.60 -22.29
CA TYR A 453 4.29 14.32 -23.71
C TYR A 453 4.68 15.62 -24.39
N ASP A 454 5.85 15.63 -25.02
CA ASP A 454 6.37 16.81 -25.70
C ASP A 454 6.75 16.46 -27.15
N PRO A 455 5.99 16.93 -28.16
CA PRO A 455 6.29 16.68 -29.56
C PRO A 455 7.41 17.57 -30.13
N TRP A 456 7.87 18.60 -29.39
CA TRP A 456 8.85 19.57 -29.87
C TRP A 456 10.21 19.50 -29.16
N GLY A 457 10.33 18.72 -28.07
CA GLY A 457 11.58 18.53 -27.33
C GLY A 457 12.07 19.79 -26.59
N THR A 458 11.13 20.65 -26.20
CA THR A 458 11.36 21.88 -25.45
C THR A 458 11.28 21.70 -23.93
N ASP A 459 10.75 20.57 -23.43
CA ASP A 459 10.40 20.35 -22.02
C ASP A 459 11.49 19.65 -21.17
N GLY A 460 12.70 20.22 -21.17
CA GLY A 460 13.76 19.87 -20.21
C GLY A 460 14.73 18.75 -20.65
N LEU A 461 15.75 18.47 -19.83
CA LEU A 461 16.90 17.60 -20.20
C LEU A 461 16.53 16.13 -20.50
N GLN A 462 15.37 15.66 -20.05
CA GLN A 462 14.92 14.28 -20.23
C GLN A 462 13.99 14.10 -21.44
N ALA A 463 13.59 15.19 -22.12
CA ALA A 463 12.62 15.16 -23.20
C ALA A 463 13.25 14.81 -24.55
N VAL A 464 12.80 13.72 -25.14
CA VAL A 464 13.01 13.40 -26.55
C VAL A 464 11.69 13.69 -27.27
N PRO A 465 11.68 14.44 -28.38
CA PRO A 465 10.47 14.74 -29.13
C PRO A 465 9.65 13.48 -29.43
N GLY A 466 8.37 13.50 -29.09
CA GLY A 466 7.42 12.43 -29.38
C GLY A 466 7.42 11.26 -28.39
N THR A 467 8.04 11.40 -27.22
CA THR A 467 8.05 10.37 -26.17
C THR A 467 7.20 10.78 -24.97
N PHE A 468 6.54 9.82 -24.32
CA PHE A 468 5.99 10.02 -22.98
C PHE A 468 7.11 9.88 -21.97
N ILE A 469 7.12 10.74 -20.96
CA ILE A 469 8.01 10.64 -19.81
C ILE A 469 7.15 10.47 -18.58
N ILE A 470 7.27 9.32 -17.94
CA ILE A 470 6.52 8.92 -16.75
C ILE A 470 7.46 9.02 -15.56
N ARG A 471 7.05 9.80 -14.56
CA ARG A 471 7.82 10.07 -13.34
C ARG A 471 7.00 9.66 -12.13
N SER A 472 7.66 9.07 -11.15
CA SER A 472 7.07 8.85 -9.83
C SER A 472 7.40 9.99 -8.89
N GLY A 473 6.44 10.38 -8.05
CA GLY A 473 6.64 11.37 -6.98
C GLY A 473 7.15 10.76 -5.67
N ILE A 474 7.27 9.44 -5.56
CA ILE A 474 7.75 8.77 -4.36
C ILE A 474 9.22 8.40 -4.51
N SER A 475 10.06 8.77 -3.54
CA SER A 475 11.47 8.38 -3.53
C SER A 475 11.66 6.91 -3.14
N GLY A 476 12.73 6.27 -3.62
CA GLY A 476 13.02 4.88 -3.29
C GLY A 476 12.38 3.85 -4.22
N ASN A 477 12.63 2.57 -3.91
CA ASN A 477 12.07 1.46 -4.70
C ASN A 477 10.54 1.36 -4.54
N ASP A 478 9.98 1.93 -3.46
CA ASP A 478 8.54 2.04 -3.26
C ASP A 478 7.86 3.00 -4.25
N GLY A 479 8.64 3.89 -4.88
CA GLY A 479 8.20 4.72 -5.98
C GLY A 479 8.24 4.06 -7.36
N LYS A 480 8.78 2.83 -7.48
CA LYS A 480 8.86 2.13 -8.77
C LYS A 480 7.46 1.91 -9.33
N ILE A 481 7.23 2.27 -10.59
CA ILE A 481 5.94 2.04 -11.27
C ILE A 481 6.12 0.90 -12.26
N THR A 482 5.39 -0.18 -12.03
CA THR A 482 5.39 -1.34 -12.92
C THR A 482 4.08 -1.39 -13.69
N PHE A 483 4.19 -1.34 -15.01
CA PHE A 483 3.06 -1.50 -15.92
C PHE A 483 2.84 -2.98 -16.25
N ILE A 484 1.58 -3.40 -16.23
CA ILE A 484 1.16 -4.78 -16.44
C ILE A 484 0.01 -4.78 -17.44
N GLY A 485 0.19 -5.42 -18.58
CA GLY A 485 -0.82 -5.52 -19.61
C GLY A 485 -0.50 -6.66 -20.57
N ASP A 486 -1.24 -6.70 -21.68
CA ASP A 486 -0.94 -7.62 -22.76
C ASP A 486 0.39 -7.25 -23.44
N ASP A 487 1.18 -8.26 -23.84
CA ASP A 487 2.53 -8.06 -24.40
C ASP A 487 2.58 -7.09 -25.59
N PRO A 488 1.65 -7.15 -26.57
CA PRO A 488 1.59 -6.20 -27.67
C PRO A 488 1.34 -4.76 -27.19
N THR A 489 0.51 -4.55 -26.17
CA THR A 489 0.21 -3.20 -25.64
C THR A 489 1.39 -2.61 -24.87
N LEU A 490 2.10 -3.43 -24.08
CA LEU A 490 3.32 -3.00 -23.39
C LEU A 490 4.45 -2.73 -24.38
N ARG A 491 4.56 -3.54 -25.43
CA ARG A 491 5.54 -3.34 -26.50
C ARG A 491 5.25 -2.09 -27.32
N ALA A 492 3.98 -1.79 -27.59
CA ALA A 492 3.58 -0.54 -28.27
C ALA A 492 3.96 0.70 -27.46
N LEU A 493 3.85 0.64 -26.13
CA LEU A 493 4.31 1.71 -25.24
C LEU A 493 5.84 1.71 -25.07
N SER A 494 6.53 0.59 -25.28
CA SER A 494 8.00 0.45 -25.23
C SER A 494 8.65 1.24 -24.08
N LEU A 495 8.23 0.90 -22.85
CA LEU A 495 8.65 1.61 -21.64
C LEU A 495 10.11 1.26 -21.29
N GLN A 496 10.97 2.27 -21.28
CA GLN A 496 12.39 2.17 -20.93
C GLN A 496 12.67 3.01 -19.68
N THR A 497 13.22 2.40 -18.64
CA THR A 497 13.70 3.13 -17.46
C THR A 497 14.97 3.93 -17.82
N ILE A 498 14.89 5.27 -17.80
CA ILE A 498 16.02 6.17 -18.04
C ILE A 498 16.74 6.57 -16.76
N GLN A 499 16.05 6.49 -15.62
CA GLN A 499 16.61 6.71 -14.31
C GLN A 499 16.08 5.61 -13.38
N LYS A 500 16.99 4.82 -12.80
CA LYS A 500 16.63 3.79 -11.82
C LYS A 500 16.36 4.47 -10.48
N ALA A 501 15.33 4.00 -9.78
CA ALA A 501 15.10 4.43 -8.41
C ALA A 501 16.26 3.97 -7.51
N THR A 502 16.71 4.85 -6.61
CA THR A 502 17.65 4.50 -5.54
C THR A 502 16.94 4.62 -4.20
N GLU A 503 17.21 3.69 -3.28
CA GLU A 503 16.50 3.64 -2.00
C GLU A 503 16.71 4.91 -1.17
N THR A 504 15.65 5.33 -0.49
CA THR A 504 15.74 6.44 0.46
C THR A 504 16.50 5.96 1.70
N GLN A 505 17.49 6.74 2.12
CA GLN A 505 18.21 6.49 3.36
C GLN A 505 17.57 7.30 4.48
N PHE A 506 17.24 6.64 5.59
CA PHE A 506 16.73 7.33 6.76
C PHE A 506 17.75 7.30 7.89
N LYS A 507 17.85 8.41 8.61
CA LYS A 507 18.53 8.48 9.89
C LYS A 507 17.47 8.61 10.96
N VAL A 508 17.38 7.60 11.81
CA VAL A 508 16.41 7.56 12.91
C VAL A 508 17.14 7.67 14.23
N SER A 509 16.79 8.69 15.01
CA SER A 509 17.21 8.80 16.40
C SER A 509 16.04 8.42 17.31
N VAL A 510 16.27 7.49 18.23
CA VAL A 510 15.27 6.97 19.16
C VAL A 510 15.52 7.52 20.56
N TYR A 511 14.51 8.15 21.13
CA TYR A 511 14.50 8.70 22.48
C TYR A 511 13.43 8.03 23.34
N GLU A 512 13.68 7.91 24.64
CA GLU A 512 12.62 7.60 25.61
C GLU A 512 11.76 8.87 25.80
N ALA A 513 10.50 8.85 25.36
CA ALA A 513 9.67 10.05 25.20
C ALA A 513 9.47 10.87 26.49
N HIS A 514 9.56 10.24 27.67
CA HIS A 514 9.38 10.93 28.96
C HIS A 514 10.66 11.56 29.50
N LYS A 515 11.82 10.93 29.29
CA LYS A 515 13.10 11.38 29.85
C LYS A 515 13.98 12.08 28.81
N GLN A 516 13.61 11.99 27.53
CA GLN A 516 14.40 12.41 26.37
C GLN A 516 15.83 11.87 26.40
N THR A 517 16.02 10.72 27.03
CA THR A 517 17.27 9.97 27.02
C THR A 517 17.45 9.35 25.64
N LEU A 518 18.61 9.57 25.05
CA LEU A 518 18.96 9.01 23.74
C LEU A 518 19.28 7.53 23.89
N MET A 519 18.49 6.67 23.25
CA MET A 519 18.73 5.22 23.23
C MET A 519 19.59 4.81 22.04
N ALA A 520 19.29 5.37 20.87
CA ALA A 520 20.05 5.16 19.65
C ALA A 520 20.07 6.46 18.84
N LYS A 521 21.25 6.84 18.35
CA LYS A 521 21.46 8.07 17.59
C LYS A 521 21.77 7.74 16.14
N ASP A 522 21.11 8.45 15.22
CA ASP A 522 21.39 8.45 13.78
C ASP A 522 21.55 7.05 13.20
N VAL A 523 20.63 6.13 13.54
CA VAL A 523 20.65 4.80 12.95
C VAL A 523 20.28 4.93 11.48
N GLU A 524 21.27 4.65 10.63
CA GLU A 524 21.12 4.64 9.18
C GLU A 524 20.43 3.35 8.75
N ILE A 525 19.25 3.50 8.15
CA ILE A 525 18.49 2.40 7.57
C ILE A 525 18.21 2.68 6.09
N SER A 526 18.33 1.64 5.29
CA SER A 526 17.94 1.64 3.88
C SER A 526 16.51 1.15 3.79
N GLY A 527 15.61 1.99 3.24
CA GLY A 527 14.17 1.72 3.22
C GLY A 527 13.48 2.09 4.55
N ASN A 528 12.22 1.67 4.70
CA ASN A 528 11.31 2.23 5.69
C ASN A 528 11.14 1.39 6.99
N ASN A 529 11.96 0.35 7.17
CA ASN A 529 11.86 -0.58 8.30
C ASN A 529 13.03 -0.38 9.28
N LEU A 530 12.70 0.05 10.49
CA LEU A 530 13.60 0.11 11.63
C LEU A 530 13.52 -1.22 12.39
N ILE A 531 14.60 -2.00 12.31
CA ILE A 531 14.63 -3.36 12.86
C ILE A 531 15.29 -3.39 14.23
N GLY A 532 14.56 -3.81 15.26
CA GLY A 532 15.14 -4.14 16.57
C GLY A 532 15.80 -2.98 17.34
N VAL A 533 15.62 -1.73 16.91
CA VAL A 533 16.32 -0.56 17.48
C VAL A 533 15.56 0.04 18.67
N VAL A 534 14.24 0.12 18.57
CA VAL A 534 13.37 0.60 19.66
C VAL A 534 13.43 -0.40 20.83
N ASN A 535 13.29 -1.67 20.49
CA ASN A 535 13.53 -2.81 21.36
C ASN A 535 14.00 -3.97 20.46
N LYS A 536 14.83 -4.87 20.97
CA LYS A 536 15.38 -6.01 20.22
C LYS A 536 14.30 -6.82 19.48
N ASP A 537 13.11 -6.92 20.07
CA ASP A 537 12.02 -7.76 19.57
C ASP A 537 10.89 -6.95 18.92
N VAL A 538 11.14 -5.66 18.65
CA VAL A 538 10.20 -4.74 17.99
C VAL A 538 10.80 -4.16 16.72
N ASP A 539 10.04 -4.29 15.64
CA ASP A 539 10.29 -3.56 14.41
C ASP A 539 9.29 -2.43 14.25
N VAL A 540 9.72 -1.33 13.65
CA VAL A 540 8.86 -0.20 13.31
C VAL A 540 8.99 0.07 11.83
N GLN A 541 7.85 0.11 11.13
CA GLN A 541 7.78 0.57 9.75
C GLN A 541 7.11 1.93 9.71
N PHE A 542 7.72 2.90 9.04
CA PHE A 542 7.13 4.20 8.77
C PHE A 542 6.84 4.34 7.27
N ALA A 543 6.16 5.40 6.84
CA ALA A 543 5.93 5.60 5.41
C ALA A 543 7.24 5.95 4.69
N SER A 544 7.40 5.47 3.46
CA SER A 544 8.62 5.60 2.67
C SER A 544 8.94 7.03 2.22
N ASN A 545 8.01 7.96 2.44
CA ASN A 545 8.19 9.39 2.19
C ASN A 545 8.24 10.22 3.49
N THR A 546 8.36 9.59 4.66
CA THR A 546 8.37 10.32 5.94
C THR A 546 9.58 11.25 6.01
N GLY A 547 9.35 12.56 6.15
CA GLY A 547 10.42 13.56 6.19
C GLY A 547 11.02 13.92 4.82
N VAL A 548 10.40 13.47 3.72
CA VAL A 548 10.75 13.87 2.35
C VAL A 548 9.68 14.82 1.83
N LYS A 549 10.10 16.03 1.44
CA LYS A 549 9.24 16.98 0.74
C LYS A 549 9.41 16.80 -0.77
N VAL A 550 8.30 16.50 -1.45
CA VAL A 550 8.27 16.36 -2.91
C VAL A 550 7.69 17.63 -3.53
N THR A 551 8.52 18.36 -4.26
CA THR A 551 8.12 19.58 -4.98
C THR A 551 8.33 19.42 -6.49
N TRP A 552 7.69 20.26 -7.29
CA TRP A 552 7.90 20.29 -8.73
C TRP A 552 8.84 21.44 -9.10
N ASP A 553 9.91 21.14 -9.85
CA ASP A 553 10.78 22.15 -10.43
C ASP A 553 10.32 22.45 -11.87
N ASP A 554 9.70 23.62 -12.06
CA ASP A 554 9.21 24.06 -13.37
C ASP A 554 10.32 24.36 -14.39
N THR A 555 11.56 24.55 -13.95
CA THR A 555 12.72 24.82 -14.82
C THR A 555 13.32 23.51 -15.32
N LEU A 556 13.53 22.55 -14.43
CA LEU A 556 14.14 21.25 -14.76
C LEU A 556 13.11 20.19 -15.15
N LYS A 557 11.80 20.50 -15.06
CA LYS A 557 10.68 19.59 -15.36
C LYS A 557 10.81 18.23 -14.67
N LYS A 558 11.19 18.26 -13.39
CA LYS A 558 11.42 17.08 -12.56
C LYS A 558 10.86 17.27 -11.15
N PHE A 559 10.61 16.15 -10.47
CA PHE A 559 10.36 16.18 -9.03
C PHE A 559 11.66 16.50 -8.29
N ALA A 560 11.62 17.54 -7.47
CA ALA A 560 12.68 17.90 -6.55
C ALA A 560 12.32 17.34 -5.17
N LEU A 561 13.10 16.35 -4.74
CA LEU A 561 12.97 15.66 -3.46
C LEU A 561 13.97 16.29 -2.50
N ALA A 562 13.48 16.87 -1.41
CA ALA A 562 14.33 17.43 -0.37
C ALA A 562 13.99 16.79 0.97
N GLY A 563 14.99 16.25 1.64
CA GLY A 563 14.87 15.86 3.05
C GLY A 563 14.91 17.11 3.93
N ASP A 564 13.96 17.27 4.84
CA ASP A 564 14.02 18.36 5.82
C ASP A 564 14.87 17.93 7.02
N ALA A 565 16.17 18.16 6.92
CA ALA A 565 17.10 17.90 8.04
C ALA A 565 16.94 18.92 9.19
N ALA A 566 16.30 20.07 8.94
CA ALA A 566 16.11 21.12 9.95
C ALA A 566 14.88 20.84 10.83
N ASN A 567 13.84 20.19 10.28
CA ASN A 567 12.65 19.76 11.01
C ASN A 567 12.45 18.24 10.86
N PRO A 568 13.13 17.42 11.69
CA PRO A 568 12.90 15.98 11.70
C PRO A 568 11.43 15.68 12.03
N VAL A 569 10.84 14.71 11.32
CA VAL A 569 9.50 14.23 11.65
C VAL A 569 9.60 13.43 12.94
N SER A 570 8.91 13.88 13.99
CA SER A 570 8.78 13.16 15.24
C SER A 570 7.55 12.24 15.20
N THR A 571 7.73 10.98 15.57
CA THR A 571 6.64 10.02 15.75
C THR A 571 6.75 9.41 17.13
N PHE A 572 5.64 9.37 17.86
CA PHE A 572 5.56 8.77 19.18
C PHE A 572 5.00 7.36 19.07
N ILE A 573 5.64 6.43 19.78
CA ILE A 573 5.26 5.03 19.85
C ILE A 573 5.15 4.63 21.31
N HIS A 574 3.98 4.17 21.68
CA HIS A 574 3.71 3.57 22.98
C HIS A 574 3.68 2.07 22.81
N ILE A 575 4.51 1.38 23.61
CA ILE A 575 4.56 -0.07 23.60
C ILE A 575 4.39 -0.56 25.03
N SER A 576 3.39 -1.42 25.24
CA SER A 576 3.16 -2.10 26.52
C SER A 576 3.20 -3.61 26.33
N ASP A 577 3.87 -4.32 27.24
CA ASP A 577 3.81 -5.78 27.34
C ASP A 577 2.35 -6.25 27.47
N ASN A 578 1.98 -7.21 26.62
CA ASN A 578 0.71 -7.95 26.72
C ASN A 578 0.94 -9.47 26.62
N THR A 579 2.20 -9.90 26.75
CA THR A 579 2.55 -11.31 26.63
C THR A 579 1.75 -12.19 27.57
N THR A 580 1.32 -13.33 27.04
CA THR A 580 0.59 -14.30 27.83
C THR A 580 1.52 -14.97 28.85
N VAL A 581 1.09 -15.01 30.11
CA VAL A 581 1.87 -15.61 31.20
C VAL A 581 1.04 -16.73 31.82
N PHE A 582 1.62 -17.92 31.87
CA PHE A 582 1.06 -19.10 32.51
C PHE A 582 1.70 -19.28 33.88
N HIS A 583 0.87 -19.33 34.93
CA HIS A 583 1.33 -19.69 36.27
C HIS A 583 1.38 -21.21 36.38
N ILE A 584 2.59 -21.77 36.39
CA ILE A 584 2.87 -23.20 36.24
C ILE A 584 3.50 -23.80 37.50
N GLY A 585 3.27 -23.18 38.66
CA GLY A 585 3.68 -23.74 39.94
C GLY A 585 2.79 -23.28 41.08
N ALA A 586 3.02 -23.84 42.27
CA ALA A 586 2.23 -23.51 43.47
C ALA A 586 2.74 -22.26 44.22
N ASN A 587 3.93 -21.76 43.87
CA ASN A 587 4.56 -20.63 44.53
C ASN A 587 4.64 -19.39 43.63
N GLN A 588 4.75 -18.22 44.26
CA GLN A 588 4.89 -16.95 43.55
C GLN A 588 6.07 -16.97 42.57
N LYS A 589 5.89 -16.33 41.40
CA LYS A 589 6.88 -16.19 40.32
C LYS A 589 7.29 -17.50 39.64
N GLN A 590 6.56 -18.60 39.85
CA GLN A 590 6.68 -19.81 39.04
C GLN A 590 5.82 -19.68 37.78
N ASP A 591 6.30 -18.92 36.80
CA ASP A 591 5.57 -18.64 35.57
C ASP A 591 6.38 -18.90 34.29
N ILE A 592 5.68 -19.11 33.18
CA ILE A 592 6.23 -19.16 31.82
C ILE A 592 5.51 -18.10 31.00
N GLY A 593 6.27 -17.22 30.37
CA GLY A 593 5.75 -16.24 29.43
C GLY A 593 5.86 -16.82 28.02
N VAL A 594 4.84 -16.61 27.20
CA VAL A 594 4.81 -16.98 25.79
C VAL A 594 4.50 -15.72 24.99
N GLY A 595 5.50 -15.25 24.26
CA GLY A 595 5.33 -14.21 23.24
C GLY A 595 5.18 -14.89 21.88
N ILE A 596 4.22 -14.42 21.08
CA ILE A 596 4.02 -14.84 19.70
C ILE A 596 4.15 -13.60 18.82
N GLY A 597 5.07 -13.65 17.85
CA GLY A 597 5.27 -12.55 16.91
C GLY A 597 4.04 -12.29 16.01
N ASP A 598 4.02 -11.12 15.37
CA ASP A 598 3.06 -10.81 14.31
C ASP A 598 3.37 -11.60 13.04
N MET A 599 2.38 -12.35 12.56
CA MET A 599 2.46 -13.25 11.42
C MET A 599 1.55 -12.81 10.26
N GLY A 600 1.06 -11.57 10.29
CA GLY A 600 0.37 -10.96 9.16
C GLY A 600 1.28 -10.84 7.94
N ALA A 601 0.69 -10.76 6.75
CA ALA A 601 1.41 -10.72 5.48
C ALA A 601 2.40 -9.56 5.40
N ARG A 602 2.06 -8.41 6.02
CA ARG A 602 2.96 -7.26 6.07
C ARG A 602 4.12 -7.44 7.07
N ALA A 603 3.87 -8.01 8.25
CA ALA A 603 4.92 -8.31 9.22
C ALA A 603 5.94 -9.32 8.67
N LEU A 604 5.44 -10.31 7.92
CA LEU A 604 6.26 -11.30 7.20
C LEU A 604 6.96 -10.73 5.95
N GLY A 605 6.65 -9.50 5.53
CA GLY A 605 7.24 -8.87 4.34
C GLY A 605 6.77 -9.46 3.00
N VAL A 606 5.67 -10.21 3.00
CA VAL A 606 5.05 -10.82 1.81
C VAL A 606 3.88 -10.02 1.26
N ASN A 607 3.58 -8.88 1.89
CA ASN A 607 2.63 -7.92 1.33
C ASN A 607 3.17 -7.36 0.01
N ASN A 608 2.30 -7.29 -1.00
CA ASN A 608 2.58 -6.76 -2.34
C ASN A 608 3.66 -7.53 -3.13
N ILE A 609 3.68 -8.85 -3.01
CA ILE A 609 4.52 -9.68 -3.89
C ILE A 609 4.01 -9.59 -5.33
N LEU A 610 4.93 -9.30 -6.26
CA LEU A 610 4.67 -9.28 -7.69
C LEU A 610 5.38 -10.44 -8.39
N VAL A 611 4.64 -11.19 -9.18
CA VAL A 611 5.09 -12.38 -9.93
C VAL A 611 4.74 -12.27 -11.42
N ASN A 612 4.59 -11.04 -11.92
CA ASN A 612 4.15 -10.75 -13.29
C ASN A 612 5.30 -10.77 -14.33
N SER A 613 6.55 -10.84 -13.89
CA SER A 613 7.78 -10.79 -14.69
C SER A 613 8.82 -11.72 -14.09
N ASN A 614 9.69 -12.29 -14.91
CA ASN A 614 10.80 -13.14 -14.46
C ASN A 614 11.67 -12.46 -13.38
N GLU A 615 11.98 -11.16 -13.56
CA GLU A 615 12.79 -10.40 -12.60
C GLU A 615 12.06 -10.25 -11.26
N LEU A 616 10.79 -9.86 -11.30
CA LEU A 616 9.97 -9.65 -10.10
C LEU A 616 9.69 -10.96 -9.37
N SER A 617 9.45 -12.05 -10.10
CA SER A 617 9.29 -13.39 -9.52
C SER A 617 10.56 -13.87 -8.80
N ASN A 618 11.76 -13.59 -9.32
CA ASN A 618 13.00 -13.92 -8.61
C ASN A 618 13.16 -13.13 -7.30
N ILE A 619 12.79 -11.85 -7.29
CA ILE A 619 12.76 -11.04 -6.07
C ILE A 619 11.71 -11.57 -5.08
N ALA A 620 10.54 -11.98 -5.58
CA ALA A 620 9.47 -12.56 -4.79
C ALA A 620 9.90 -13.84 -4.06
N ILE A 621 10.61 -14.75 -4.73
CA ILE A 621 11.14 -15.98 -4.11
C ILE A 621 11.99 -15.64 -2.88
N GLY A 622 12.90 -14.66 -3.00
CA GLY A 622 13.75 -14.24 -1.88
C GLY A 622 12.98 -13.63 -0.71
N LYS A 623 11.87 -12.91 -0.97
CA LYS A 623 10.99 -12.38 0.09
C LYS A 623 10.21 -13.50 0.77
N ILE A 624 9.64 -14.43 0.00
CA ILE A 624 8.87 -15.56 0.52
C ILE A 624 9.77 -16.50 1.33
N ASP A 625 11.01 -16.77 0.90
CA ASP A 625 11.95 -17.62 1.64
C ASP A 625 12.28 -17.04 3.03
N LYS A 626 12.46 -15.72 3.13
CA LYS A 626 12.63 -15.04 4.43
C LYS A 626 11.40 -15.16 5.31
N ALA A 627 10.20 -15.05 4.74
CA ALA A 627 8.95 -15.24 5.47
C ALA A 627 8.79 -16.68 5.98
N ILE A 628 9.07 -17.67 5.13
CA ILE A 628 9.06 -19.10 5.50
C ILE A 628 10.03 -19.35 6.67
N PHE A 629 11.24 -18.79 6.62
CA PHE A 629 12.21 -18.91 7.71
C PHE A 629 11.68 -18.30 9.01
N THR A 630 11.05 -17.13 8.94
CA THR A 630 10.49 -16.43 10.11
C THR A 630 9.37 -17.25 10.76
N VAL A 631 8.41 -17.76 9.97
CA VAL A 631 7.34 -18.64 10.47
C VAL A 631 7.92 -19.93 11.05
N SER A 632 8.91 -20.54 10.38
CA SER A 632 9.54 -21.78 10.86
C SER A 632 10.28 -21.57 12.18
N ALA A 633 10.92 -20.41 12.37
CA ALA A 633 11.58 -20.05 13.61
C ALA A 633 10.57 -19.88 14.76
N GLU A 634 9.42 -19.25 14.50
CA GLU A 634 8.37 -19.09 15.52
C GLU A 634 7.75 -20.43 15.91
N ARG A 635 7.48 -21.33 14.95
CA ARG A 635 7.02 -22.70 15.21
C ARG A 635 8.02 -23.50 16.07
N ALA A 636 9.31 -23.40 15.76
CA ALA A 636 10.35 -24.07 16.54
C ALA A 636 10.38 -23.58 18.00
N LYS A 637 10.17 -22.28 18.22
CA LYS A 637 10.06 -21.67 19.55
C LYS A 637 8.81 -22.15 20.29
N LEU A 638 7.65 -22.17 19.64
CA LEU A 638 6.42 -22.70 20.22
C LEU A 638 6.55 -24.18 20.61
N GLY A 639 7.16 -25.01 19.76
CA GLY A 639 7.47 -26.40 20.06
C GLY A 639 8.42 -26.57 21.26
N ALA A 640 9.42 -25.69 21.40
CA ALA A 640 10.29 -25.69 22.57
C ALA A 640 9.53 -25.34 23.87
N VAL A 641 8.59 -24.40 23.81
CA VAL A 641 7.73 -24.06 24.96
C VAL A 641 6.77 -25.20 25.30
N GLN A 642 6.18 -25.86 24.30
CA GLN A 642 5.34 -27.04 24.51
C GLN A 642 6.11 -28.14 25.24
N ASN A 643 7.31 -28.49 24.76
CA ASN A 643 8.18 -29.47 25.42
C ASN A 643 8.49 -29.09 26.87
N ARG A 644 8.74 -27.80 27.14
CA ARG A 644 8.95 -27.31 28.51
C ARG A 644 7.71 -27.44 29.39
N LEU A 645 6.52 -27.17 28.86
CA LEU A 645 5.26 -27.33 29.58
C LEU A 645 4.98 -28.81 29.87
N ASP A 646 5.21 -29.71 28.91
CA ASP A 646 5.07 -31.16 29.12
C ASP A 646 6.00 -31.68 30.22
N HIS A 647 7.28 -31.28 30.20
CA HIS A 647 8.21 -31.60 31.27
C HIS A 647 7.78 -31.02 32.62
N THR A 648 7.23 -29.81 32.61
CA THR A 648 6.70 -29.17 33.83
C THR A 648 5.51 -29.94 34.37
N ILE A 649 4.54 -30.31 33.55
CA ILE A 649 3.36 -31.10 33.95
C ILE A 649 3.78 -32.41 34.60
N ASN A 650 4.74 -33.11 33.99
CA ASN A 650 5.27 -34.36 34.55
C ASN A 650 5.92 -34.14 35.92
N ASN A 651 6.73 -33.08 36.06
CA ASN A 651 7.38 -32.73 37.34
C ASN A 651 6.36 -32.33 38.42
N LEU A 652 5.38 -31.49 38.08
CA LEU A 652 4.29 -31.09 38.98
C LEU A 652 3.48 -32.30 39.44
N SER A 653 3.19 -33.23 38.53
CA SER A 653 2.44 -34.47 38.84
C SER A 653 3.21 -35.35 39.82
N VAL A 654 4.50 -35.60 39.56
CA VAL A 654 5.38 -36.36 40.48
C VAL A 654 5.50 -35.66 41.84
N THR A 655 5.58 -34.33 41.85
CA THR A 655 5.66 -33.56 43.10
C THR A 655 4.34 -33.62 43.87
N SER A 656 3.20 -33.51 43.18
CA SER A 656 1.86 -33.64 43.76
C SER A 656 1.67 -35.03 44.37
N GLU A 657 2.10 -36.08 43.68
CA GLU A 657 2.09 -37.45 44.20
C GLU A 657 2.97 -37.61 45.45
N ASN A 658 4.21 -37.12 45.42
CA ASN A 658 5.13 -37.20 46.55
C ASN A 658 4.63 -36.41 47.78
N LEU A 659 4.02 -35.25 47.56
CA LEU A 659 3.38 -34.47 48.63
C LEU A 659 2.13 -35.16 49.16
N THR A 660 1.32 -35.78 48.30
CA THR A 660 0.14 -36.56 48.71
C THR A 660 0.55 -37.76 49.56
N ALA A 661 1.59 -38.50 49.14
CA ALA A 661 2.14 -39.60 49.94
C ALA A 661 2.72 -39.12 51.28
N SER A 662 3.33 -37.93 51.30
CA SER A 662 3.85 -37.33 52.54
C SER A 662 2.74 -36.83 53.46
N GLU A 663 1.68 -36.26 52.90
CA GLU A 663 0.49 -35.82 53.63
C GLU A 663 -0.24 -37.01 54.24
N SER A 664 -0.42 -38.09 53.48
CA SER A 664 -0.97 -39.37 53.95
C SER A 664 -0.15 -39.94 55.12
N ARG A 665 1.19 -39.98 55.03
CA ARG A 665 2.03 -40.44 56.17
C ARG A 665 1.88 -39.61 57.44
N ILE A 666 1.53 -38.32 57.31
CA ILE A 666 1.35 -37.42 58.45
C ILE A 666 -0.07 -37.52 59.00
N ARG A 667 -1.09 -37.57 58.13
CA ARG A 667 -2.48 -37.38 58.51
C ARG A 667 -3.26 -38.69 58.56
N ASP A 668 -2.92 -39.71 57.78
CA ASP A 668 -3.70 -40.95 57.74
C ASP A 668 -3.42 -41.84 58.95
N VAL A 669 -4.45 -42.57 59.36
CA VAL A 669 -4.37 -43.52 60.48
C VAL A 669 -4.02 -44.92 59.98
N ASP A 670 -3.16 -45.61 60.72
CA ASP A 670 -3.03 -47.06 60.58
C ASP A 670 -4.29 -47.71 61.18
N MET A 671 -5.21 -48.10 60.29
CA MET A 671 -6.51 -48.67 60.65
C MET A 671 -6.36 -49.91 61.54
N ALA A 672 -5.37 -50.77 61.27
CA ALA A 672 -5.15 -51.98 62.06
C ALA A 672 -4.73 -51.61 63.50
N LYS A 673 -3.81 -50.67 63.64
CA LYS A 673 -3.36 -50.18 64.95
C LYS A 673 -4.48 -49.51 65.74
N GLU A 674 -5.28 -48.68 65.09
CA GLU A 674 -6.34 -47.95 65.79
C GLU A 674 -7.55 -48.83 66.12
N MET A 675 -7.81 -49.88 65.33
CA MET A 675 -8.75 -50.94 65.70
C MET A 675 -8.29 -51.73 66.93
N MET A 676 -6.99 -52.02 67.05
CA MET A 676 -6.43 -52.63 68.28
C MET A 676 -6.57 -51.70 69.49
N ASN A 677 -6.38 -50.39 69.33
CA ASN A 677 -6.59 -49.42 70.40
C ASN A 677 -8.07 -49.32 70.79
N PHE A 678 -8.97 -49.26 69.81
CA PHE A 678 -10.42 -49.24 70.04
C PHE A 678 -10.87 -50.49 70.80
N THR A 679 -10.48 -51.67 70.35
CA THR A 679 -10.81 -52.95 71.02
C THR A 679 -10.22 -53.03 72.42
N LYS A 680 -8.98 -52.58 72.64
CA LYS A 680 -8.38 -52.45 73.97
C LYS A 680 -9.21 -51.54 74.89
N PHE A 681 -9.59 -50.35 74.43
CA PHE A 681 -10.41 -49.44 75.23
C PHE A 681 -11.82 -49.98 75.48
N ASN A 682 -12.40 -50.72 74.53
CA ASN A 682 -13.68 -51.38 74.69
C ASN A 682 -13.62 -52.47 75.79
N ILE A 683 -12.61 -53.35 75.75
CA ILE A 683 -12.39 -54.36 76.80
C ILE A 683 -12.14 -53.70 78.16
N LEU A 684 -11.33 -52.64 78.21
CA LEU A 684 -11.08 -51.90 79.46
C LEU A 684 -12.32 -51.16 79.96
N ASN A 685 -13.23 -50.73 79.08
CA ASN A 685 -14.50 -50.13 79.46
C ASN A 685 -15.40 -51.18 80.12
N GLN A 686 -15.55 -52.36 79.49
CA GLN A 686 -16.29 -53.49 80.05
C GLN A 686 -15.70 -53.99 81.39
N ALA A 687 -14.37 -54.01 81.51
CA ALA A 687 -13.70 -54.37 82.77
C ALA A 687 -13.86 -53.30 83.85
N ALA A 688 -13.82 -52.00 83.48
CA ALA A 688 -14.00 -50.90 84.42
C ALA A 688 -15.45 -50.79 84.92
N THR A 689 -16.46 -51.08 84.11
CA THR A 689 -17.86 -51.16 84.56
C THR A 689 -18.07 -52.33 85.51
N ALA A 690 -17.49 -53.50 85.22
CA ALA A 690 -17.51 -54.65 86.11
C ALA A 690 -16.78 -54.37 87.45
N MET A 691 -15.61 -53.73 87.41
CA MET A 691 -14.89 -53.33 88.63
C MET A 691 -15.58 -52.20 89.40
N LEU A 692 -16.28 -51.28 88.73
CA LEU A 692 -17.10 -50.26 89.39
C LEU A 692 -18.30 -50.88 90.09
N ALA A 693 -18.94 -51.87 89.47
CA ALA A 693 -19.98 -52.68 90.11
C ALA A 693 -19.43 -53.43 91.33
N GLN A 694 -18.26 -54.08 91.21
CA GLN A 694 -17.59 -54.78 92.31
C GLN A 694 -17.16 -53.83 93.45
N ALA A 695 -16.61 -52.66 93.12
CA ALA A 695 -16.19 -51.64 94.08
C ALA A 695 -17.37 -51.02 94.82
N ASN A 696 -18.57 -51.03 94.23
CA ASN A 696 -19.82 -50.62 94.90
C ASN A 696 -20.44 -51.74 95.75
N GLN A 697 -20.16 -53.02 95.46
CA GLN A 697 -20.63 -54.15 96.27
C GLN A 697 -19.90 -54.26 97.61
N MET A 698 -18.59 -53.99 97.68
CA MET A 698 -17.79 -54.10 98.92
C MET A 698 -18.33 -53.24 100.09
N PRO A 699 -18.67 -51.96 99.91
CA PRO A 699 -19.29 -51.17 100.96
C PRO A 699 -20.72 -51.63 101.30
N GLN A 700 -21.48 -52.12 100.31
CA GLN A 700 -22.85 -52.60 100.49
C GLN A 700 -22.94 -53.91 101.27
N THR A 701 -22.02 -54.85 101.04
CA THR A 701 -21.93 -56.09 101.81
C THR A 701 -21.51 -55.83 103.26
N VAL A 702 -20.61 -54.87 103.50
CA VAL A 702 -20.25 -54.43 104.86
C VAL A 702 -21.41 -53.70 105.54
N LEU A 703 -22.20 -52.89 104.81
CA LEU A 703 -23.41 -52.25 105.36
C LEU A 703 -24.51 -53.27 105.68
N GLN A 704 -24.62 -54.36 104.92
CA GLN A 704 -25.54 -55.47 105.20
C GLN A 704 -25.11 -56.31 106.41
N LEU A 705 -23.80 -56.41 106.69
CA LEU A 705 -23.25 -57.08 107.87
C LEU A 705 -23.34 -56.23 109.16
N LEU A 706 -23.60 -54.92 109.03
CA LEU A 706 -23.76 -53.98 110.15
C LEU A 706 -25.24 -53.61 110.42
N ARG A 707 -26.19 -54.32 109.80
CA ARG A 707 -27.64 -54.18 110.04
C ARG A 707 -28.19 -55.24 110.98
#